data_AF-A0A1H7HWE5-F1
#
_entry.id   AF-A0A1H7HWE5-F1
#
_cell.length_a   1.000
_cell.length_b   1.000
_cell.length_c   1.000
_cell.angle_alpha   90.00
_cell.angle_beta   90.00
_cell.angle_gamma   90.00
#
_symmetry.space_group_name_H-M   'P 1'
#
loop_
_entity.id
_entity.type
_entity.pdbx_description
1 polymer ?
#
loop_
_entity_poly.entity_id
_entity_poly.type
_entity_poly.pdbx_seq_one_letter_code
_entity_poly.pdbx_strand_id
1 'polypeptide(L)'
;MANKYINHTMKLISFCIALVSSLHAGLSYGQAANPTYSSYSGQTELSGTQSVRLLPGFHAPVGSTLRVFITGTTSLGNGASANQNYVQTTRYFSPLDAPVASPTSAQAMRDITYYDGLGRPSQAVEVKASGGDGFKDLVTPIAYDGYGREEYQYLPYATETGAGGAFKANAVTQQNSYYSSTSTVPLGQTAHAYARSRTVFEPSPLNRVRDQGFPGAAYQPGTRTATAGRAVRTEYAVNNDTVYSNISRTKQVARYGVTLSASLVPTLTISNTYGAGQLHVTITKDENWTSADGRNGTVEEYTDKQGRMVLRRTFESNKLLSTYYVYDDHGNMTYVLPPSINPDRTGNTAPTTTELNNHAYQYVYDMRGRVVQKRIPARGSENYVYNPAGWVIFHQDARQQSETISGFTPGQYHTFHKYDGQGRLVIKGVERNRVLDRVSIQGLVDAQPQQWEGRSTASGHFHGYTNQVIPQNTGDMDALEVYYYDDYAGIPSLPHNQSGSYSKLVHGRLVASKVKVLGVSPAVYLWTVYYYDDKGNVVREWRQHYLNGGTSSTKFDDITREYTFSGQVKKETRKHHTTNTGTPQMTITTEYEYDHRERLVNTWKTFNTGARTLVSRNGYNEVGQLRTKGLHSINGGSTFGQTVTYSYHPRGWLRYTHSGHFKQLLRYEDTTANRQFNGNISRQAWQHGTSGTQHYTYTYDKVNRLLAGSGSNNRSEAITYDVMGNIQGLTRDGAAMAYEYSPVGTSRLNRITGVGTTYLYDSNGNTTRDGRANRTLAYNHLNLPVSISGAGSYVYDATGRKLQSTLGGITTDYIDGIEWQGGSASLIQMEEGRILPTGAYEYLIRDHLGNTRSGFRASATGTETFATDYYPFGYSHSGGATSSPKNRYLYNGKELQEVSGYYDYGARFYDPVIGRWGTVDPMAEQMRRHSPYNYAFNNPMRFIDPDGMAPRYNWDTGQYEEEDGKEVSWEYVGDFLKHNDGFESSVSADDPPGKKSGSGWKQAGKDFVDGIPVVGPALRSGDKLNNGDLVGATADFGYGLAEAFTFGYGSRLASTASNFFVKFLNRNAANGGIQLAKKTFGHTFTTHGDGMTNFLINRAKGSGMAQGQFLDNQKAAQFILDNVGKTANGAVNIPIPKGFPARIIMPDGTFKAATHIRLVPGGGGVKTAYPLVP
;
A
#
# COMPACT_ATOMS: atom_id res chain seq x y z
N MET A 1 56.31 36.25 34.15
CA MET A 1 55.25 35.70 33.26
C MET A 1 54.01 35.16 34.01
N ALA A 2 54.01 34.97 35.33
CA ALA A 2 52.89 34.39 36.09
C ALA A 2 51.52 35.09 35.90
N ASN A 3 51.47 36.44 35.94
CA ASN A 3 50.21 37.19 35.94
C ASN A 3 49.35 37.05 34.66
N LYS A 4 49.88 36.44 33.58
CA LYS A 4 49.08 36.18 32.36
C LYS A 4 48.27 34.88 32.46
N TYR A 5 48.66 33.94 33.31
CA TYR A 5 47.91 32.70 33.55
C TYR A 5 46.73 32.88 34.51
N ILE A 6 46.92 33.61 35.62
CA ILE A 6 45.89 33.82 36.66
C ILE A 6 44.59 34.41 36.07
N ASN A 7 44.71 35.37 35.14
CA ASN A 7 43.57 35.98 34.44
C ASN A 7 42.87 35.06 33.42
N HIS A 8 43.47 33.93 33.04
CA HIS A 8 42.80 32.87 32.28
C HIS A 8 42.10 31.88 33.22
N THR A 9 42.76 31.46 34.31
CA THR A 9 42.17 30.53 35.29
C THR A 9 40.91 31.10 35.94
N MET A 10 40.91 32.39 36.33
CA MET A 10 39.71 33.03 36.89
C MET A 10 38.56 33.17 35.88
N LYS A 11 38.86 33.36 34.58
CA LYS A 11 37.81 33.38 33.55
C LYS A 11 37.23 31.99 33.28
N LEU A 12 38.03 30.93 33.34
CA LEU A 12 37.52 29.56 33.32
C LEU A 12 36.63 29.26 34.53
N ILE A 13 37.07 29.63 35.74
CA ILE A 13 36.33 29.34 36.98
C ILE A 13 34.96 30.05 36.99
N SER A 14 34.88 31.32 36.61
CA SER A 14 33.58 32.02 36.51
C SER A 14 32.67 31.45 35.41
N PHE A 15 33.22 30.88 34.34
CA PHE A 15 32.42 30.22 33.30
C PHE A 15 31.90 28.84 33.78
N CYS A 16 32.73 28.08 34.49
CA CYS A 16 32.34 26.79 35.09
C CYS A 16 31.28 26.96 36.20
N ILE A 17 31.36 28.00 37.04
CA ILE A 17 30.38 28.23 38.10
C ILE A 17 28.97 28.51 37.53
N ALA A 18 28.86 29.21 36.39
CA ALA A 18 27.58 29.42 35.70
C ALA A 18 27.01 28.13 35.07
N LEU A 19 27.87 27.18 34.69
CA LEU A 19 27.50 25.87 34.15
C LEU A 19 27.06 24.87 35.23
N VAL A 20 27.61 24.97 36.45
CA VAL A 20 27.26 24.06 37.56
C VAL A 20 25.97 24.50 38.26
N SER A 21 25.63 25.80 38.27
CA SER A 21 24.34 26.28 38.79
C SER A 21 23.14 26.08 37.85
N SER A 22 23.35 25.52 36.65
CA SER A 22 22.28 25.22 35.67
C SER A 22 22.01 23.72 35.49
N LEU A 23 22.93 22.84 35.90
CA LEU A 23 22.67 21.40 36.04
C LEU A 23 22.31 21.04 37.49
N HIS A 24 21.04 21.18 37.87
CA HIS A 24 20.33 20.35 38.89
C HIS A 24 18.82 20.67 38.96
N ALA A 25 18.18 20.87 37.80
CA ALA A 25 16.74 21.12 37.70
C ALA A 25 16.11 20.39 36.49
N GLY A 26 16.42 19.10 36.34
CA GLY A 26 15.78 18.20 35.38
C GLY A 26 14.33 17.90 35.78
N LEU A 27 13.46 18.90 35.70
CA LEU A 27 12.03 18.81 36.02
C LEU A 27 11.21 18.79 34.73
N SER A 28 10.71 17.59 34.41
CA SER A 28 9.62 17.27 33.47
C SER A 28 9.08 18.43 32.62
N TYR A 29 9.41 18.44 31.32
CA TYR A 29 8.73 19.26 30.30
C TYR A 29 7.32 18.70 29.97
N GLY A 30 6.44 18.68 30.97
CA GLY A 30 4.99 18.68 30.76
C GLY A 30 4.49 20.12 30.68
N GLN A 31 3.45 20.39 29.89
CA GLN A 31 2.71 21.65 29.99
C GLN A 31 2.20 21.80 31.43
N ALA A 32 2.48 22.95 32.06
CA ALA A 32 1.93 23.27 33.37
C ALA A 32 0.39 23.36 33.29
N ALA A 33 -0.31 23.04 34.39
CA ALA A 33 -1.76 23.13 34.42
C ALA A 33 -2.26 24.58 34.37
N ASN A 34 -1.60 25.47 35.13
CA ASN A 34 -2.00 26.86 35.29
C ASN A 34 -0.79 27.82 35.14
N PRO A 35 -0.03 27.77 34.02
CA PRO A 35 1.12 28.63 33.78
C PRO A 35 0.74 30.11 33.89
N THR A 36 1.62 30.87 34.53
CA THR A 36 1.43 32.29 34.80
C THR A 36 2.57 33.09 34.16
N TYR A 37 2.25 34.11 33.39
CA TYR A 37 3.21 34.92 32.63
C TYR A 37 3.11 36.41 32.99
N SER A 38 4.23 37.00 33.39
CA SER A 38 4.37 38.44 33.70
C SER A 38 4.84 39.28 32.52
N SER A 39 5.55 38.68 31.56
CA SER A 39 6.11 39.39 30.40
C SER A 39 6.16 38.51 29.14
N TYR A 40 6.07 39.17 27.98
CA TYR A 40 6.37 38.56 26.70
C TYR A 40 7.88 38.52 26.50
N SER A 41 8.41 37.36 26.10
CA SER A 41 9.83 37.10 25.86
C SER A 41 10.07 36.49 24.47
N GLY A 42 9.20 36.78 23.50
CA GLY A 42 9.24 36.19 22.16
C GLY A 42 8.55 34.84 22.03
N GLN A 43 7.68 34.45 22.98
CA GLN A 43 6.95 33.18 22.90
C GLN A 43 5.84 33.30 21.82
N THR A 44 5.81 32.40 20.84
CA THR A 44 4.73 32.38 19.84
C THR A 44 3.45 31.70 20.34
N GLU A 45 3.58 30.77 21.29
CA GLU A 45 2.47 30.03 21.89
C GLU A 45 2.61 29.97 23.42
N LEU A 46 1.51 30.23 24.14
CA LEU A 46 1.37 30.00 25.58
C LEU A 46 0.23 29.00 25.78
N SER A 47 0.52 27.90 26.47
CA SER A 47 -0.43 26.80 26.64
C SER A 47 -0.36 26.18 28.02
N GLY A 48 -1.53 25.90 28.59
CA GLY A 48 -1.69 25.30 29.91
C GLY A 48 -2.85 24.32 29.93
N THR A 49 -2.74 23.28 30.77
CA THR A 49 -3.69 22.14 30.69
C THR A 49 -5.01 22.34 31.45
N GLN A 50 -5.19 23.49 32.11
CA GLN A 50 -6.41 23.91 32.80
C GLN A 50 -6.70 25.42 32.61
N SER A 51 -5.68 26.27 32.71
CA SER A 51 -5.79 27.72 32.42
C SER A 51 -4.45 28.30 31.96
N VAL A 52 -4.46 29.51 31.40
CA VAL A 52 -3.24 30.33 31.22
C VAL A 52 -3.50 31.69 31.84
N ARG A 53 -2.65 32.12 32.77
CA ARG A 53 -2.83 33.37 33.52
C ARG A 53 -1.81 34.42 33.09
N LEU A 54 -2.28 35.44 32.37
CA LEU A 54 -1.48 36.63 32.09
C LEU A 54 -1.62 37.60 33.27
N LEU A 55 -0.50 38.12 33.79
CA LEU A 55 -0.49 39.09 34.87
C LEU A 55 -0.59 40.53 34.33
N PRO A 56 -1.06 41.50 35.14
CA PRO A 56 -1.03 42.92 34.76
C PRO A 56 0.37 43.36 34.34
N GLY A 57 0.48 44.04 33.20
CA GLY A 57 1.75 44.40 32.56
C GLY A 57 2.22 43.45 31.46
N PHE A 58 1.61 42.26 31.30
CA PHE A 58 1.87 41.41 30.14
C PHE A 58 1.38 42.08 28.85
N HIS A 59 2.30 42.30 27.91
CA HIS A 59 2.05 42.91 26.60
C HIS A 59 2.94 42.23 25.55
N ALA A 60 2.34 41.81 24.42
CA ALA A 60 3.06 41.38 23.23
C ALA A 60 3.21 42.57 22.27
N PRO A 61 4.44 42.92 21.80
CA PRO A 61 4.66 44.04 20.90
C PRO A 61 3.88 43.95 19.59
N VAL A 62 3.46 45.09 19.04
CA VAL A 62 2.81 45.19 17.73
C VAL A 62 3.64 44.47 16.66
N GLY A 63 3.00 43.59 15.90
CA GLY A 63 3.65 42.70 14.92
C GLY A 63 3.99 41.29 15.45
N SER A 64 3.87 41.05 16.75
CA SER A 64 4.06 39.71 17.35
C SER A 64 2.85 38.81 17.14
N THR A 65 3.07 37.56 16.76
CA THR A 65 2.05 36.50 16.77
C THR A 65 2.11 35.71 18.08
N LEU A 66 1.11 35.90 18.94
CA LEU A 66 0.96 35.21 20.22
C LEU A 66 -0.36 34.44 20.26
N ARG A 67 -0.30 33.10 20.37
CA ARG A 67 -1.48 32.26 20.60
C ARG A 67 -1.55 31.88 22.09
N VAL A 68 -2.72 32.02 22.71
CA VAL A 68 -2.98 31.56 24.09
C VAL A 68 -4.11 30.55 24.04
N PHE A 69 -3.90 29.35 24.58
CA PHE A 69 -4.91 28.29 24.56
C PHE A 69 -4.82 27.35 25.76
N ILE A 70 -5.96 26.78 26.13
CA ILE A 70 -6.03 25.70 27.11
C ILE A 70 -6.00 24.38 26.34
N THR A 71 -5.01 23.54 26.61
CA THR A 71 -5.04 22.16 26.12
C THR A 71 -5.98 21.38 27.02
N GLY A 72 -7.08 20.88 26.45
CA GLY A 72 -7.96 19.93 27.15
C GLY A 72 -7.21 18.62 27.36
N THR A 73 -6.46 18.50 28.46
CA THR A 73 -5.73 17.28 28.80
C THR A 73 -6.40 16.57 29.96
N THR A 74 -6.29 15.25 29.97
CA THR A 74 -6.77 14.42 31.07
C THR A 74 -5.75 13.33 31.33
N SER A 75 -5.56 12.94 32.59
CA SER A 75 -4.66 11.83 32.90
C SER A 75 -5.19 10.55 32.27
N LEU A 76 -4.32 9.78 31.60
CA LEU A 76 -4.61 8.40 31.20
C LEU A 76 -4.69 7.46 32.41
N GLY A 77 -4.40 7.97 33.62
CA GLY A 77 -4.42 7.25 34.87
C GLY A 77 -3.39 6.13 34.92
N ASN A 78 -3.73 5.08 35.67
CA ASN A 78 -3.06 3.78 35.59
C ASN A 78 -4.11 2.67 35.82
N GLY A 79 -5.28 2.78 35.17
CA GLY A 79 -6.47 1.97 35.47
C GLY A 79 -6.40 0.51 35.00
N ALA A 80 -5.23 0.01 34.58
CA ALA A 80 -5.03 -1.38 34.21
C ALA A 80 -5.49 -2.30 35.35
N SER A 81 -6.45 -3.19 35.06
CA SER A 81 -7.16 -3.94 36.09
C SER A 81 -6.32 -5.09 36.61
N ALA A 82 -5.71 -4.91 37.79
CA ALA A 82 -4.73 -5.82 38.39
C ALA A 82 -5.24 -7.25 38.70
N ASN A 83 -6.55 -7.49 38.57
CA ASN A 83 -7.18 -8.82 38.65
C ASN A 83 -7.32 -9.49 37.27
N GLN A 84 -6.67 -8.98 36.22
CA GLN A 84 -6.66 -9.52 34.86
C GLN A 84 -5.23 -9.56 34.30
N ASN A 85 -4.96 -10.50 33.40
CA ASN A 85 -3.72 -10.51 32.62
C ASN A 85 -3.80 -9.41 31.55
N TYR A 86 -2.75 -8.60 31.39
CA TYR A 86 -2.71 -7.57 30.35
C TYR A 86 -1.30 -7.28 29.82
N VAL A 87 -1.26 -6.73 28.60
CA VAL A 87 -0.10 -6.03 28.02
C VAL A 87 -0.51 -4.57 27.82
N GLN A 88 0.34 -3.64 28.26
CA GLN A 88 0.11 -2.20 28.14
C GLN A 88 1.23 -1.58 27.31
N THR A 89 0.87 -0.93 26.20
CA THR A 89 1.77 -0.11 25.37
C THR A 89 1.56 1.36 25.72
N THR A 90 2.61 2.18 25.70
CA THR A 90 2.50 3.64 25.91
C THR A 90 3.53 4.35 25.05
N ARG A 91 3.07 5.11 24.05
CA ARG A 91 3.91 5.89 23.13
C ARG A 91 3.89 7.35 23.59
N TYR A 92 5.06 7.92 23.86
CA TYR A 92 5.20 9.29 24.35
C TYR A 92 5.36 10.30 23.20
N PHE A 93 4.87 11.52 23.42
CA PHE A 93 4.92 12.64 22.46
C PHE A 93 6.05 13.65 22.77
N SER A 94 6.94 13.33 23.71
CA SER A 94 8.08 14.16 24.11
C SER A 94 9.26 13.30 24.58
N PRO A 95 10.51 13.82 24.55
CA PRO A 95 11.63 13.19 25.22
C PRO A 95 11.39 13.06 26.72
N LEU A 96 11.88 11.98 27.33
CA LEU A 96 11.78 11.71 28.77
C LEU A 96 13.02 10.96 29.25
N ASP A 97 13.60 11.38 30.37
CA ASP A 97 14.70 10.67 31.04
C ASP A 97 14.23 9.41 31.79
N ALA A 98 12.93 9.36 32.14
CA ALA A 98 12.28 8.22 32.79
C ALA A 98 10.77 8.16 32.43
N PRO A 99 10.13 6.98 32.43
CA PRO A 99 8.69 6.86 32.16
C PRO A 99 7.82 7.61 33.17
N VAL A 100 6.81 8.34 32.69
CA VAL A 100 5.84 9.03 33.55
C VAL A 100 4.80 8.00 34.05
N ALA A 101 4.62 7.91 35.37
CA ALA A 101 3.75 6.90 35.98
C ALA A 101 2.24 7.08 35.66
N SER A 102 1.79 8.30 35.36
CA SER A 102 0.39 8.61 35.01
C SER A 102 0.32 9.78 34.02
N PRO A 103 0.75 9.58 32.76
CA PRO A 103 0.84 10.64 31.76
C PRO A 103 -0.54 11.19 31.40
N THR A 104 -0.59 12.43 30.94
CA THR A 104 -1.80 13.00 30.31
C THR A 104 -1.89 12.65 28.83
N SER A 105 -3.07 12.82 28.25
CA SER A 105 -3.32 12.74 26.81
C SER A 105 -2.44 13.67 25.95
N ALA A 106 -1.81 14.70 26.53
CA ALA A 106 -0.84 15.55 25.82
C ALA A 106 0.62 15.06 25.93
N GLN A 107 0.90 14.07 26.78
CA GLN A 107 2.25 13.52 26.99
C GLN A 107 2.43 12.16 26.31
N ALA A 108 1.36 11.38 26.18
CA ALA A 108 1.38 10.05 25.58
C ALA A 108 0.01 9.63 25.03
N MET A 109 0.02 8.59 24.20
CA MET A 109 -1.11 7.66 24.03
C MET A 109 -0.82 6.34 24.76
N ARG A 110 -1.86 5.60 25.11
CA ARG A 110 -1.76 4.28 25.76
C ARG A 110 -2.84 3.33 25.28
N ASP A 111 -2.48 2.07 25.11
CA ASP A 111 -3.38 0.99 24.74
C ASP A 111 -3.15 -0.22 25.65
N ILE A 112 -4.23 -0.90 26.02
CA ILE A 112 -4.21 -2.06 26.91
C ILE A 112 -4.91 -3.23 26.21
N THR A 113 -4.19 -4.34 26.08
CA THR A 113 -4.77 -5.63 25.68
C THR A 113 -4.93 -6.49 26.90
N TYR A 114 -6.16 -6.87 27.23
CA TYR A 114 -6.44 -7.87 28.27
C TYR A 114 -6.48 -9.28 27.67
N TYR A 115 -6.10 -10.27 28.47
CA TYR A 115 -6.03 -11.69 28.09
C TYR A 115 -6.81 -12.56 29.08
N ASP A 116 -7.38 -13.65 28.59
CA ASP A 116 -8.01 -14.68 29.41
C ASP A 116 -6.98 -15.64 30.05
N GLY A 117 -7.48 -16.61 30.83
CA GLY A 117 -6.67 -17.64 31.48
C GLY A 117 -5.97 -18.63 30.54
N LEU A 118 -6.19 -18.53 29.22
CA LEU A 118 -5.52 -19.31 28.18
C LEU A 118 -4.57 -18.44 27.33
N GLY A 119 -4.30 -17.20 27.76
CA GLY A 119 -3.41 -16.27 27.04
C GLY A 119 -4.00 -15.75 25.72
N ARG A 120 -5.33 -15.79 25.55
CA ARG A 120 -6.01 -15.26 24.36
C ARG A 120 -6.55 -13.85 24.66
N PRO A 121 -6.42 -12.86 23.76
CA PRO A 121 -6.98 -11.53 23.95
C PRO A 121 -8.49 -11.56 24.23
N SER A 122 -8.94 -10.93 25.31
CA SER A 122 -10.34 -10.84 25.73
C SER A 122 -10.94 -9.42 25.58
N GLN A 123 -10.09 -8.39 25.57
CA GLN A 123 -10.51 -7.00 25.40
C GLN A 123 -9.39 -6.13 24.80
N ALA A 124 -9.76 -5.11 24.04
CA ALA A 124 -8.94 -3.92 23.80
C ALA A 124 -9.48 -2.76 24.63
N VAL A 125 -8.59 -1.94 25.19
CA VAL A 125 -8.94 -0.60 25.67
C VAL A 125 -7.90 0.39 25.15
N GLU A 126 -8.27 1.17 24.14
CA GLU A 126 -7.52 2.34 23.71
C GLU A 126 -7.85 3.49 24.69
N VAL A 127 -6.89 3.84 25.55
CA VAL A 127 -7.16 4.61 26.77
C VAL A 127 -7.48 6.05 26.41
N LYS A 128 -8.70 6.48 26.74
CA LYS A 128 -9.23 7.83 26.45
C LYS A 128 -9.16 8.26 24.98
N ALA A 129 -9.13 7.32 24.05
CA ALA A 129 -8.84 7.53 22.64
C ALA A 129 -10.00 8.07 21.76
N SER A 130 -11.21 8.22 22.31
CA SER A 130 -12.37 8.69 21.53
C SER A 130 -12.12 10.00 20.76
N GLY A 131 -12.72 10.15 19.59
CA GLY A 131 -12.77 11.46 18.91
C GLY A 131 -13.76 12.42 19.58
N GLY A 132 -13.58 13.72 19.32
CA GLY A 132 -14.35 14.79 19.97
C GLY A 132 -13.95 15.03 21.43
N ASP A 133 -14.66 15.94 22.09
CA ASP A 133 -14.26 16.53 23.39
C ASP A 133 -14.39 15.60 24.62
N GLY A 134 -14.70 14.32 24.40
CA GLY A 134 -15.14 13.39 25.46
C GLY A 134 -14.06 12.57 26.17
N PHE A 135 -12.87 12.41 25.58
CA PHE A 135 -11.75 11.61 26.15
C PHE A 135 -12.15 10.25 26.77
N LYS A 136 -13.03 9.51 26.09
CA LYS A 136 -13.61 8.24 26.52
C LYS A 136 -12.71 7.06 26.12
N ASP A 137 -12.69 6.01 26.94
CA ASP A 137 -12.03 4.75 26.56
C ASP A 137 -12.70 4.16 25.32
N LEU A 138 -11.91 3.78 24.33
CA LEU A 138 -12.38 3.05 23.15
C LEU A 138 -12.18 1.55 23.39
N VAL A 139 -13.28 0.81 23.52
CA VAL A 139 -13.27 -0.57 24.02
C VAL A 139 -13.73 -1.54 22.94
N THR A 140 -12.93 -2.58 22.68
CA THR A 140 -13.25 -3.65 21.73
C THR A 140 -13.36 -4.98 22.48
N PRO A 141 -14.59 -5.52 22.69
CA PRO A 141 -14.77 -6.85 23.25
C PRO A 141 -14.24 -7.94 22.30
N ILE A 142 -13.60 -8.98 22.83
CA ILE A 142 -13.31 -10.23 22.10
C ILE A 142 -13.93 -11.39 22.87
N ALA A 143 -14.66 -12.25 22.17
CA ALA A 143 -15.33 -13.40 22.77
C ALA A 143 -15.07 -14.67 21.96
N TYR A 144 -14.79 -15.77 22.66
CA TYR A 144 -14.51 -17.07 22.08
C TYR A 144 -15.63 -18.08 22.41
N ASP A 145 -15.94 -18.95 21.45
CA ASP A 145 -16.82 -20.09 21.68
C ASP A 145 -16.12 -21.22 22.48
N GLY A 146 -16.86 -22.29 22.77
CA GLY A 146 -16.34 -23.45 23.50
C GLY A 146 -15.18 -24.20 22.81
N TYR A 147 -14.92 -23.94 21.53
CA TYR A 147 -13.79 -24.48 20.77
C TYR A 147 -12.62 -23.48 20.65
N GLY A 148 -12.76 -22.28 21.23
CA GLY A 148 -11.77 -21.21 21.17
C GLY A 148 -11.73 -20.44 19.86
N ARG A 149 -12.83 -20.45 19.10
CA ARG A 149 -13.02 -19.70 17.85
C ARG A 149 -13.75 -18.38 18.11
N GLU A 150 -13.44 -17.36 17.35
CA GLU A 150 -14.08 -16.04 17.46
C GLU A 150 -15.38 -16.03 16.64
N GLU A 151 -16.51 -16.38 17.26
CA GLU A 151 -17.82 -16.41 16.56
C GLU A 151 -18.33 -14.99 16.24
N TYR A 152 -17.95 -14.00 17.03
CA TYR A 152 -18.40 -12.61 16.90
C TYR A 152 -17.21 -11.64 17.02
N GLN A 153 -17.07 -10.74 16.04
CA GLN A 153 -16.15 -9.61 16.09
C GLN A 153 -16.97 -8.34 16.33
N TYR A 154 -16.66 -7.60 17.39
CA TYR A 154 -17.49 -6.47 17.86
C TYR A 154 -16.92 -5.13 17.39
N LEU A 155 -17.78 -4.22 16.94
CA LEU A 155 -17.37 -2.84 16.66
C LEU A 155 -16.90 -2.17 17.97
N PRO A 156 -15.84 -1.35 17.94
CA PRO A 156 -15.34 -0.66 19.13
C PRO A 156 -16.36 0.38 19.61
N TYR A 157 -16.48 0.60 20.92
CA TYR A 157 -17.41 1.60 21.48
C TYR A 157 -16.72 2.52 22.50
N ALA A 158 -17.20 3.76 22.57
CA ALA A 158 -16.66 4.77 23.49
C ALA A 158 -17.38 4.74 24.85
N THR A 159 -16.65 4.70 25.97
CA THR A 159 -17.22 4.67 27.32
C THR A 159 -16.40 5.42 28.37
N GLU A 160 -17.10 6.06 29.31
CA GLU A 160 -16.54 6.70 30.52
C GLU A 160 -16.66 5.79 31.76
N THR A 161 -17.09 4.53 31.59
CA THR A 161 -17.37 3.65 32.74
C THR A 161 -16.06 3.19 33.42
N GLY A 162 -15.85 3.65 34.65
CA GLY A 162 -14.71 3.28 35.49
C GLY A 162 -13.44 4.08 35.21
N ALA A 163 -12.31 3.65 35.77
CA ALA A 163 -11.02 4.28 35.51
C ALA A 163 -10.59 4.10 34.04
N GLY A 164 -9.86 5.08 33.50
CA GLY A 164 -9.30 5.02 32.15
C GLY A 164 -8.38 3.80 31.99
N GLY A 165 -8.66 2.98 30.98
CA GLY A 165 -7.96 1.72 30.73
C GLY A 165 -8.49 0.50 31.50
N ALA A 166 -9.46 0.66 32.42
CA ALA A 166 -9.97 -0.46 33.21
C ALA A 166 -10.78 -1.46 32.37
N PHE A 167 -10.66 -2.75 32.70
CA PHE A 167 -11.40 -3.84 32.07
C PHE A 167 -12.91 -3.68 32.31
N LYS A 168 -13.69 -3.60 31.24
CA LYS A 168 -15.15 -3.47 31.32
C LYS A 168 -15.76 -4.88 31.33
N ALA A 169 -16.22 -5.35 32.49
CA ALA A 169 -16.76 -6.72 32.63
C ALA A 169 -18.00 -6.99 31.76
N ASN A 170 -18.87 -5.99 31.60
CA ASN A 170 -20.09 -6.07 30.79
C ASN A 170 -19.91 -5.55 29.34
N ALA A 171 -18.67 -5.59 28.82
CA ALA A 171 -18.29 -4.94 27.56
C ALA A 171 -19.22 -5.27 26.36
N VAL A 172 -19.60 -6.55 26.18
CA VAL A 172 -20.49 -6.96 25.08
C VAL A 172 -21.88 -6.35 25.19
N THR A 173 -22.43 -6.25 26.41
CA THR A 173 -23.74 -5.64 26.66
C THR A 173 -23.66 -4.13 26.45
N GLN A 174 -22.63 -3.47 26.99
CA GLN A 174 -22.42 -2.03 26.83
C GLN A 174 -22.22 -1.64 25.36
N GLN A 175 -21.45 -2.43 24.60
CA GLN A 175 -21.24 -2.26 23.16
C GLN A 175 -22.56 -2.34 22.38
N ASN A 176 -23.42 -3.32 22.70
CA ASN A 176 -24.73 -3.44 22.07
C ASN A 176 -25.66 -2.28 22.42
N SER A 177 -25.66 -1.82 23.68
CA SER A 177 -26.44 -0.64 24.12
C SER A 177 -25.98 0.64 23.41
N TYR A 178 -24.67 0.85 23.29
CA TYR A 178 -24.06 2.02 22.67
C TYR A 178 -24.56 2.24 21.24
N TYR A 179 -24.55 1.20 20.41
CA TYR A 179 -24.99 1.30 19.02
C TYR A 179 -26.51 1.25 18.80
N SER A 180 -27.30 0.72 19.74
CA SER A 180 -28.74 0.51 19.56
C SER A 180 -29.63 1.70 19.91
N SER A 181 -29.11 2.71 20.63
CA SER A 181 -29.85 3.95 20.96
C SER A 181 -29.38 5.15 20.13
N THR A 182 -30.34 5.95 19.67
CA THR A 182 -30.08 7.24 18.98
C THR A 182 -29.42 8.29 19.87
N SER A 183 -29.42 8.10 21.20
CA SER A 183 -28.74 8.99 22.15
C SER A 183 -27.28 8.62 22.44
N THR A 184 -26.81 7.45 21.98
CA THR A 184 -25.46 6.93 22.29
C THR A 184 -24.67 6.47 21.06
N VAL A 185 -25.34 6.18 19.94
CA VAL A 185 -24.70 5.82 18.67
C VAL A 185 -23.74 6.94 18.22
N PRO A 186 -22.56 6.65 17.63
CA PRO A 186 -21.61 7.69 17.26
C PRO A 186 -22.22 8.79 16.39
N LEU A 187 -21.85 10.05 16.64
CA LEU A 187 -22.44 11.17 15.91
C LEU A 187 -22.12 11.06 14.41
N GLY A 188 -23.17 10.99 13.59
CA GLY A 188 -23.07 10.70 12.15
C GLY A 188 -23.36 9.24 11.77
N GLN A 189 -23.70 8.34 12.70
CA GLN A 189 -24.19 7.00 12.39
C GLN A 189 -25.71 6.87 12.56
N THR A 190 -26.26 5.74 12.07
CA THR A 190 -27.67 5.34 12.27
C THR A 190 -27.72 4.23 13.33
N ALA A 191 -28.57 4.36 14.36
CA ALA A 191 -28.68 3.36 15.43
C ALA A 191 -29.05 1.95 14.92
N HIS A 192 -28.41 0.91 15.46
CA HIS A 192 -28.59 -0.49 15.04
C HIS A 192 -28.30 -1.51 16.16
N ALA A 193 -29.17 -2.52 16.30
CA ALA A 193 -29.05 -3.58 17.31
C ALA A 193 -28.04 -4.71 16.98
N TYR A 194 -27.21 -4.54 15.95
CA TYR A 194 -26.28 -5.57 15.46
C TYR A 194 -24.92 -4.98 15.12
N ALA A 195 -24.20 -4.50 16.14
CA ALA A 195 -22.89 -3.86 15.98
C ALA A 195 -21.72 -4.86 15.89
N ARG A 196 -21.90 -5.98 15.19
CA ARG A 196 -20.93 -7.08 15.16
C ARG A 196 -21.04 -7.94 13.90
N SER A 197 -19.92 -8.51 13.48
CA SER A 197 -19.92 -9.64 12.55
C SER A 197 -20.40 -10.91 13.26
N ARG A 198 -20.70 -11.95 12.48
CA ARG A 198 -20.89 -13.31 13.02
C ARG A 198 -20.39 -14.35 12.04
N THR A 199 -19.43 -15.16 12.46
CA THR A 199 -18.91 -16.30 11.69
C THR A 199 -19.60 -17.58 12.18
N VAL A 200 -20.40 -18.21 11.32
CA VAL A 200 -21.05 -19.50 11.62
C VAL A 200 -20.28 -20.61 10.91
N PHE A 201 -19.73 -21.52 11.70
CA PHE A 201 -18.97 -22.67 11.22
C PHE A 201 -19.89 -23.85 10.85
N GLU A 202 -19.42 -24.73 9.98
CA GLU A 202 -20.06 -26.04 9.80
C GLU A 202 -19.89 -26.93 11.06
N PRO A 203 -20.80 -27.88 11.33
CA PRO A 203 -20.68 -28.83 12.44
C PRO A 203 -19.67 -29.95 12.11
N SER A 204 -18.40 -29.60 11.87
CA SER A 204 -17.33 -30.54 11.57
C SER A 204 -16.03 -30.22 12.33
N PRO A 205 -15.13 -31.21 12.53
CA PRO A 205 -13.80 -30.98 13.11
C PRO A 205 -12.90 -30.05 12.29
N LEU A 206 -13.23 -29.78 11.03
CA LEU A 206 -12.43 -28.95 10.12
C LEU A 206 -12.59 -27.44 10.39
N ASN A 207 -13.57 -27.03 11.22
CA ASN A 207 -13.81 -25.63 11.61
C ASN A 207 -13.98 -24.67 10.43
N ARG A 208 -14.53 -25.14 9.31
CA ARG A 208 -14.72 -24.32 8.10
C ARG A 208 -15.92 -23.38 8.24
N VAL A 209 -15.83 -22.21 7.59
CA VAL A 209 -16.88 -21.18 7.63
C VAL A 209 -18.04 -21.57 6.70
N ARG A 210 -19.28 -21.40 7.14
CA ARG A 210 -20.51 -21.68 6.37
C ARG A 210 -21.30 -20.42 6.06
N ASP A 211 -21.47 -19.54 7.05
CA ASP A 211 -22.04 -18.20 6.86
C ASP A 211 -21.11 -17.17 7.51
N GLN A 212 -20.84 -16.05 6.83
CA GLN A 212 -20.18 -14.87 7.37
C GLN A 212 -21.13 -13.68 7.31
N GLY A 213 -21.63 -13.27 8.49
CA GLY A 213 -22.43 -12.07 8.65
C GLY A 213 -21.64 -10.87 9.16
N PHE A 214 -22.25 -9.70 9.09
CA PHE A 214 -21.61 -8.40 9.31
C PHE A 214 -22.50 -7.44 10.11
N PRO A 215 -21.99 -6.27 10.56
CA PRO A 215 -22.81 -5.28 11.27
C PRO A 215 -24.06 -4.84 10.50
N GLY A 216 -25.15 -4.58 11.23
CA GLY A 216 -26.47 -4.27 10.69
C GLY A 216 -27.39 -5.49 10.58
N ALA A 217 -28.70 -5.28 10.84
CA ALA A 217 -29.68 -6.36 10.98
C ALA A 217 -29.84 -7.23 9.71
N ALA A 218 -29.71 -6.61 8.53
CA ALA A 218 -29.85 -7.31 7.26
C ALA A 218 -28.80 -8.43 7.10
N TYR A 219 -27.58 -8.17 7.55
CA TYR A 219 -26.37 -8.96 7.26
C TYR A 219 -26.10 -10.09 8.25
N GLN A 220 -26.97 -10.30 9.22
CA GLN A 220 -26.80 -11.38 10.21
C GLN A 220 -27.11 -12.75 9.58
N PRO A 221 -26.40 -13.83 9.95
CA PRO A 221 -26.65 -15.17 9.42
C PRO A 221 -28.05 -15.69 9.80
N GLY A 222 -28.79 -16.21 8.82
CA GLY A 222 -30.14 -16.72 9.02
C GLY A 222 -30.84 -17.02 7.69
N THR A 223 -32.17 -17.17 7.72
CA THR A 223 -33.01 -17.34 6.52
C THR A 223 -32.90 -16.10 5.62
N ARG A 224 -32.44 -16.27 4.37
CA ARG A 224 -32.36 -15.16 3.40
C ARG A 224 -33.76 -14.72 2.98
N THR A 225 -34.07 -13.44 3.20
CA THR A 225 -35.30 -12.78 2.74
C THR A 225 -34.96 -11.58 1.85
N ALA A 226 -35.93 -10.75 1.49
CA ALA A 226 -35.68 -9.45 0.85
C ALA A 226 -34.93 -8.45 1.75
N THR A 227 -34.89 -8.69 3.07
CA THR A 227 -34.42 -7.72 4.09
C THR A 227 -33.45 -8.28 5.12
N ALA A 228 -33.33 -9.60 5.30
CA ALA A 228 -32.54 -10.25 6.34
C ALA A 228 -31.86 -11.54 5.86
N GLY A 229 -30.96 -12.10 6.69
CA GLY A 229 -30.21 -13.32 6.38
C GLY A 229 -29.06 -13.12 5.38
N ARG A 230 -28.71 -11.87 5.09
CA ARG A 230 -27.81 -11.43 4.01
C ARG A 230 -26.34 -11.49 4.44
N ALA A 231 -25.95 -12.64 4.99
CA ALA A 231 -24.57 -13.02 5.25
C ALA A 231 -23.96 -13.66 3.99
N VAL A 232 -22.67 -13.45 3.71
CA VAL A 232 -21.93 -14.25 2.71
C VAL A 232 -22.02 -15.73 3.10
N ARG A 233 -22.15 -16.62 2.12
CA ARG A 233 -22.23 -18.07 2.36
C ARG A 233 -21.16 -18.84 1.63
N THR A 234 -20.68 -19.90 2.27
CA THR A 234 -19.67 -20.79 1.74
C THR A 234 -20.16 -22.23 1.83
N GLU A 235 -20.13 -22.93 0.70
CA GLU A 235 -20.47 -24.35 0.59
C GLU A 235 -19.25 -25.12 0.08
N TYR A 236 -19.01 -26.32 0.63
CA TYR A 236 -17.86 -27.15 0.28
C TYR A 236 -18.31 -28.41 -0.47
N ALA A 237 -17.67 -28.67 -1.60
CA ALA A 237 -18.01 -29.76 -2.51
C ALA A 237 -16.73 -30.36 -3.14
N VAL A 238 -16.93 -31.23 -4.14
CA VAL A 238 -15.89 -31.74 -5.05
C VAL A 238 -16.32 -31.56 -6.50
N ASN A 239 -15.38 -31.71 -7.44
CA ASN A 239 -15.68 -31.70 -8.87
C ASN A 239 -16.54 -32.92 -9.29
N ASN A 240 -17.23 -32.82 -10.43
CA ASN A 240 -18.11 -33.87 -10.96
C ASN A 240 -18.00 -33.99 -12.49
N ASP A 241 -18.46 -35.12 -13.04
CA ASP A 241 -18.39 -35.42 -14.48
C ASP A 241 -19.62 -34.93 -15.27
N THR A 242 -20.39 -33.97 -14.72
CA THR A 242 -21.55 -33.42 -15.44
C THR A 242 -21.09 -32.44 -16.53
N VAL A 243 -21.40 -32.77 -17.79
CA VAL A 243 -21.01 -32.03 -18.99
C VAL A 243 -21.29 -30.52 -18.91
N TYR A 244 -20.37 -29.70 -19.46
CA TYR A 244 -20.44 -28.23 -19.41
C TYR A 244 -21.77 -27.63 -19.89
N SER A 245 -22.42 -28.25 -20.90
CA SER A 245 -23.72 -27.80 -21.41
C SER A 245 -24.84 -27.84 -20.35
N ASN A 246 -24.71 -28.68 -19.31
CA ASN A 246 -25.59 -28.63 -18.15
C ASN A 246 -25.03 -27.67 -17.09
N ILE A 247 -25.10 -26.38 -17.43
CA ILE A 247 -24.61 -25.25 -16.63
C ILE A 247 -25.20 -25.24 -15.22
N SER A 248 -26.41 -25.78 -15.04
CA SER A 248 -27.08 -25.88 -13.72
C SER A 248 -26.38 -26.82 -12.73
N ARG A 249 -25.58 -27.80 -13.21
CA ARG A 249 -24.99 -28.87 -12.38
C ARG A 249 -23.51 -29.16 -12.65
N THR A 250 -22.93 -28.67 -13.75
CA THR A 250 -21.55 -28.95 -14.13
C THR A 250 -20.53 -28.48 -13.10
N LYS A 251 -19.74 -29.42 -12.59
CA LYS A 251 -18.47 -29.14 -11.90
C LYS A 251 -17.33 -29.88 -12.61
N GLN A 252 -17.45 -30.02 -13.93
CA GLN A 252 -16.39 -30.56 -14.79
C GLN A 252 -15.26 -29.54 -14.91
N VAL A 253 -14.03 -30.02 -15.07
CA VAL A 253 -12.81 -29.20 -15.11
C VAL A 253 -11.85 -29.79 -16.14
N ALA A 254 -11.41 -28.98 -17.10
CA ALA A 254 -10.41 -29.37 -18.10
C ALA A 254 -9.07 -29.69 -17.42
N ARG A 255 -8.48 -30.84 -17.74
CA ARG A 255 -7.21 -31.28 -17.15
C ARG A 255 -6.04 -30.82 -18.00
N TYR A 256 -5.75 -29.53 -17.90
CA TYR A 256 -4.56 -28.92 -18.46
C TYR A 256 -3.27 -29.38 -17.75
N GLY A 257 -2.16 -29.33 -18.46
CA GLY A 257 -0.80 -29.56 -17.96
C GLY A 257 0.22 -28.91 -18.89
N VAL A 258 1.51 -29.05 -18.58
CA VAL A 258 2.61 -28.46 -19.36
C VAL A 258 3.65 -29.52 -19.67
N THR A 259 4.15 -29.54 -20.90
CA THR A 259 5.38 -30.25 -21.24
C THR A 259 6.47 -29.21 -21.47
N LEU A 260 7.61 -29.36 -20.78
CA LEU A 260 8.78 -28.49 -20.95
C LEU A 260 9.72 -29.10 -22.00
N SER A 261 10.27 -28.28 -22.89
CA SER A 261 11.38 -28.69 -23.76
C SER A 261 12.70 -28.79 -22.99
N ALA A 262 13.74 -29.35 -23.61
CA ALA A 262 15.09 -29.34 -23.05
C ALA A 262 15.64 -27.93 -22.75
N SER A 263 15.09 -26.90 -23.40
CA SER A 263 15.39 -25.48 -23.17
C SER A 263 14.36 -24.78 -22.27
N LEU A 264 13.59 -25.56 -21.49
CA LEU A 264 12.50 -25.11 -20.60
C LEU A 264 11.39 -24.29 -21.27
N VAL A 265 11.24 -24.39 -22.60
CA VAL A 265 10.13 -23.75 -23.32
C VAL A 265 8.85 -24.56 -23.04
N PRO A 266 7.80 -23.95 -22.48
CA PRO A 266 6.57 -24.68 -22.15
C PRO A 266 5.70 -24.89 -23.37
N THR A 267 5.00 -26.03 -23.37
CA THR A 267 3.91 -26.37 -24.28
C THR A 267 2.69 -26.76 -23.46
N LEU A 268 1.58 -26.03 -23.64
CA LEU A 268 0.31 -26.35 -23.00
C LEU A 268 -0.26 -27.67 -23.57
N THR A 269 -0.65 -28.58 -22.69
CA THR A 269 -1.32 -29.85 -23.03
C THR A 269 -2.67 -29.94 -22.31
N ILE A 270 -3.56 -30.80 -22.79
CA ILE A 270 -4.83 -31.12 -22.12
C ILE A 270 -5.09 -32.63 -22.21
N SER A 271 -5.49 -33.22 -21.09
CA SER A 271 -5.70 -34.66 -20.89
C SER A 271 -7.17 -34.95 -20.52
N ASN A 272 -8.07 -34.51 -21.40
CA ASN A 272 -9.51 -34.48 -21.19
C ASN A 272 -9.90 -33.69 -19.91
N THR A 273 -10.65 -34.29 -18.98
CA THR A 273 -11.15 -33.62 -17.77
C THR A 273 -10.80 -34.38 -16.50
N TYR A 274 -10.68 -33.67 -15.37
CA TYR A 274 -10.57 -34.31 -14.05
C TYR A 274 -11.83 -35.12 -13.75
N GLY A 275 -11.67 -36.37 -13.32
CA GLY A 275 -12.78 -37.24 -12.91
C GLY A 275 -13.38 -36.81 -11.58
N ALA A 276 -14.65 -37.15 -11.31
CA ALA A 276 -15.34 -36.75 -10.09
C ALA A 276 -14.57 -37.08 -8.79
N GLY A 277 -14.62 -36.16 -7.82
CA GLY A 277 -13.97 -36.33 -6.52
C GLY A 277 -12.45 -36.11 -6.49
N GLN A 278 -11.82 -35.68 -7.59
CA GLN A 278 -10.37 -35.44 -7.66
C GLN A 278 -9.92 -34.05 -7.16
N LEU A 279 -10.81 -33.06 -7.20
CA LEU A 279 -10.56 -31.67 -6.80
C LEU A 279 -11.53 -31.25 -5.69
N HIS A 280 -11.04 -30.49 -4.72
CA HIS A 280 -11.88 -29.81 -3.73
C HIS A 280 -12.49 -28.55 -4.34
N VAL A 281 -13.73 -28.21 -3.96
CA VAL A 281 -14.44 -27.04 -4.49
C VAL A 281 -15.03 -26.21 -3.36
N THR A 282 -14.58 -24.98 -3.24
CA THR A 282 -15.21 -23.95 -2.39
C THR A 282 -16.19 -23.15 -3.24
N ILE A 283 -17.42 -22.95 -2.75
CA ILE A 283 -18.49 -22.23 -3.45
C ILE A 283 -18.90 -21.04 -2.58
N THR A 284 -18.56 -19.84 -2.99
CA THR A 284 -18.88 -18.59 -2.27
C THR A 284 -20.08 -17.89 -2.91
N LYS A 285 -20.99 -17.39 -2.08
CA LYS A 285 -22.22 -16.69 -2.47
C LYS A 285 -22.32 -15.38 -1.70
N ASP A 286 -22.27 -14.26 -2.41
CA ASP A 286 -22.27 -12.92 -1.82
C ASP A 286 -23.60 -12.58 -1.11
N GLU A 287 -23.71 -11.40 -0.48
CA GLU A 287 -24.94 -10.98 0.20
C GLU A 287 -26.12 -10.70 -0.77
N ASN A 288 -25.85 -10.38 -2.04
CA ASN A 288 -26.88 -10.10 -3.05
C ASN A 288 -27.60 -11.39 -3.51
N TRP A 289 -26.88 -12.52 -3.60
CA TRP A 289 -27.39 -13.80 -4.11
C TRP A 289 -28.71 -14.25 -3.46
N THR A 290 -29.55 -14.93 -4.23
CA THR A 290 -30.79 -15.55 -3.77
C THR A 290 -30.93 -16.97 -4.31
N SER A 291 -31.76 -17.80 -3.67
CA SER A 291 -32.05 -19.15 -4.17
C SER A 291 -32.66 -19.18 -5.58
N ALA A 292 -33.30 -18.08 -6.02
CA ALA A 292 -33.81 -17.93 -7.37
C ALA A 292 -32.72 -17.72 -8.43
N ASP A 293 -31.53 -17.25 -8.03
CA ASP A 293 -30.39 -17.04 -8.95
C ASP A 293 -29.67 -18.34 -9.31
N GLY A 294 -29.91 -19.41 -8.55
CA GLY A 294 -29.28 -20.72 -8.71
C GLY A 294 -27.77 -20.62 -8.52
N ARG A 295 -27.01 -20.71 -9.62
CA ARG A 295 -25.54 -20.53 -9.63
C ARG A 295 -25.09 -19.14 -10.07
N ASN A 296 -25.95 -18.32 -10.68
CA ASN A 296 -25.55 -17.00 -11.16
C ASN A 296 -25.12 -16.12 -9.96
N GLY A 297 -23.95 -15.50 -10.05
CA GLY A 297 -23.32 -14.76 -8.95
C GLY A 297 -22.68 -15.61 -7.86
N THR A 298 -22.52 -16.92 -8.09
CA THR A 298 -21.66 -17.77 -7.25
C THR A 298 -20.24 -17.83 -7.82
N VAL A 299 -19.24 -17.77 -6.94
CA VAL A 299 -17.83 -17.98 -7.27
C VAL A 299 -17.48 -19.40 -6.81
N GLU A 300 -16.83 -20.17 -7.68
CA GLU A 300 -16.39 -21.53 -7.41
C GLU A 300 -14.88 -21.66 -7.62
N GLU A 301 -14.16 -22.01 -6.56
CA GLU A 301 -12.71 -22.15 -6.54
C GLU A 301 -12.36 -23.63 -6.37
N TYR A 302 -11.60 -24.16 -7.33
CA TYR A 302 -11.25 -25.57 -7.45
C TYR A 302 -9.77 -25.74 -7.12
N THR A 303 -9.45 -26.57 -6.12
CA THR A 303 -8.07 -26.85 -5.69
C THR A 303 -7.68 -28.31 -5.89
N ASP A 304 -6.42 -28.53 -6.26
CA ASP A 304 -5.82 -29.87 -6.36
C ASP A 304 -5.40 -30.44 -4.99
N LYS A 305 -4.86 -31.66 -4.99
CA LYS A 305 -4.43 -32.37 -3.78
C LYS A 305 -3.18 -31.77 -3.13
N GLN A 306 -2.54 -30.80 -3.80
CA GLN A 306 -1.41 -30.02 -3.32
C GLN A 306 -1.86 -28.62 -2.84
N GLY A 307 -3.17 -28.34 -2.86
CA GLY A 307 -3.76 -27.07 -2.42
C GLY A 307 -3.71 -25.95 -3.47
N ARG A 308 -3.20 -26.22 -4.68
CA ARG A 308 -3.08 -25.21 -5.75
C ARG A 308 -4.43 -24.96 -6.39
N MET A 309 -4.79 -23.68 -6.60
CA MET A 309 -6.02 -23.31 -7.33
C MET A 309 -5.84 -23.63 -8.82
N VAL A 310 -6.59 -24.59 -9.36
CA VAL A 310 -6.52 -24.96 -10.79
C VAL A 310 -7.56 -24.24 -11.64
N LEU A 311 -8.64 -23.74 -11.02
CA LEU A 311 -9.74 -23.03 -11.68
C LEU A 311 -10.48 -22.14 -10.68
N ARG A 312 -10.73 -20.89 -11.08
CA ARG A 312 -11.75 -20.00 -10.48
C ARG A 312 -12.84 -19.78 -11.53
N ARG A 313 -14.08 -20.18 -11.21
CA ARG A 313 -15.24 -20.11 -12.11
C ARG A 313 -16.33 -19.24 -11.49
N THR A 314 -16.86 -18.29 -12.26
CA THR A 314 -18.03 -17.49 -11.87
C THR A 314 -19.15 -17.70 -12.89
N PHE A 315 -20.41 -17.43 -12.52
CA PHE A 315 -21.56 -17.62 -13.41
C PHE A 315 -22.34 -16.32 -13.62
N GLU A 316 -22.57 -15.95 -14.87
CA GLU A 316 -23.28 -14.74 -15.26
C GLU A 316 -24.30 -15.05 -16.37
N SER A 317 -25.58 -14.76 -16.16
CA SER A 317 -26.65 -14.96 -17.15
C SER A 317 -26.59 -16.33 -17.86
N ASN A 318 -26.38 -17.40 -17.08
CA ASN A 318 -26.16 -18.78 -17.54
C ASN A 318 -24.94 -18.97 -18.46
N LYS A 319 -23.86 -18.20 -18.28
CA LYS A 319 -22.54 -18.38 -18.91
C LYS A 319 -21.52 -18.87 -17.86
N LEU A 320 -20.58 -19.71 -18.27
CA LEU A 320 -19.39 -20.04 -17.46
C LEU A 320 -18.31 -18.99 -17.70
N LEU A 321 -17.89 -18.30 -16.65
CA LEU A 321 -16.73 -17.41 -16.65
C LEU A 321 -15.58 -18.11 -15.91
N SER A 322 -14.92 -19.02 -16.60
CA SER A 322 -13.84 -19.86 -16.08
C SER A 322 -12.45 -19.26 -16.35
N THR A 323 -11.66 -19.08 -15.30
CA THR A 323 -10.23 -18.77 -15.36
C THR A 323 -9.45 -19.98 -14.85
N TYR A 324 -8.69 -20.65 -15.71
CA TYR A 324 -7.84 -21.78 -15.31
C TYR A 324 -6.41 -21.31 -15.03
N TYR A 325 -5.77 -21.92 -14.04
CA TYR A 325 -4.36 -21.69 -13.68
C TYR A 325 -3.63 -23.02 -13.89
N VAL A 326 -2.64 -23.02 -14.77
CA VAL A 326 -1.97 -24.24 -15.24
C VAL A 326 -0.52 -24.21 -14.79
N TYR A 327 -0.11 -25.28 -14.12
CA TYR A 327 1.21 -25.43 -13.52
C TYR A 327 2.08 -26.42 -14.29
N ASP A 328 3.40 -26.21 -14.29
CA ASP A 328 4.38 -27.21 -14.73
C ASP A 328 4.68 -28.27 -13.66
N ASP A 329 5.52 -29.25 -14.02
CA ASP A 329 5.98 -30.33 -13.15
C ASP A 329 6.88 -29.85 -11.98
N HIS A 330 7.37 -28.60 -12.03
CA HIS A 330 8.08 -27.94 -10.92
C HIS A 330 7.15 -27.12 -10.02
N GLY A 331 5.87 -26.99 -10.39
CA GLY A 331 4.86 -26.23 -9.64
C GLY A 331 4.73 -24.76 -10.03
N ASN A 332 5.43 -24.28 -11.06
CA ASN A 332 5.36 -22.89 -11.53
C ASN A 332 4.05 -22.65 -12.30
N MET A 333 3.43 -21.46 -12.16
CA MET A 333 2.21 -21.09 -12.87
C MET A 333 2.50 -20.65 -14.32
N THR A 334 2.71 -21.61 -15.20
CA THR A 334 3.10 -21.40 -16.61
C THR A 334 2.05 -20.68 -17.46
N TYR A 335 0.76 -20.96 -17.24
CA TYR A 335 -0.32 -20.33 -18.00
C TYR A 335 -1.48 -19.94 -17.10
N VAL A 336 -2.13 -18.82 -17.41
CA VAL A 336 -3.50 -18.53 -16.94
C VAL A 336 -4.38 -18.31 -18.16
N LEU A 337 -5.49 -19.04 -18.20
CA LEU A 337 -6.41 -19.15 -19.35
C LEU A 337 -7.75 -18.50 -18.98
N PRO A 338 -8.00 -17.23 -19.35
CA PRO A 338 -9.21 -16.50 -18.98
C PRO A 338 -10.43 -16.88 -19.84
N PRO A 339 -11.66 -16.46 -19.46
CA PRO A 339 -12.89 -16.84 -20.15
C PRO A 339 -12.91 -16.67 -21.68
N SER A 340 -12.24 -15.65 -22.23
CA SER A 340 -12.22 -15.40 -23.69
C SER A 340 -11.56 -16.51 -24.52
N ILE A 341 -10.67 -17.33 -23.95
CA ILE A 341 -10.04 -18.44 -24.69
C ILE A 341 -10.93 -19.68 -24.74
N ASN A 342 -12.13 -19.66 -24.16
CA ASN A 342 -13.02 -20.81 -23.98
C ASN A 342 -12.26 -22.04 -23.41
N PRO A 343 -11.79 -21.97 -22.14
CA PRO A 343 -10.94 -23.00 -21.55
C PRO A 343 -11.72 -24.22 -21.00
N ASP A 344 -13.05 -24.17 -20.98
CA ASP A 344 -13.91 -25.31 -20.64
C ASP A 344 -14.01 -26.32 -21.80
N ARG A 345 -12.88 -26.97 -22.11
CA ARG A 345 -12.74 -27.91 -23.23
C ARG A 345 -12.89 -29.37 -22.78
N THR A 346 -13.28 -30.22 -23.74
CA THR A 346 -13.35 -31.68 -23.61
C THR A 346 -12.46 -32.35 -24.66
N GLY A 347 -11.88 -33.50 -24.34
CA GLY A 347 -10.91 -34.17 -25.20
C GLY A 347 -9.49 -33.59 -25.09
N ASN A 348 -8.63 -33.89 -26.07
CA ASN A 348 -7.18 -33.70 -25.95
C ASN A 348 -6.61 -32.54 -26.82
N THR A 349 -7.46 -31.63 -27.30
CA THR A 349 -7.07 -30.50 -28.16
C THR A 349 -6.85 -29.23 -27.34
N ALA A 350 -5.59 -28.88 -27.10
CA ALA A 350 -5.20 -27.64 -26.43
C ALA A 350 -5.50 -26.39 -27.30
N PRO A 351 -5.64 -25.20 -26.70
CA PRO A 351 -5.62 -23.93 -27.43
C PRO A 351 -4.37 -23.80 -28.32
N THR A 352 -4.56 -23.28 -29.54
CA THR A 352 -3.48 -22.98 -30.49
C THR A 352 -2.59 -21.85 -29.99
N THR A 353 -1.36 -21.75 -30.51
CA THR A 353 -0.43 -20.66 -30.21
C THR A 353 -1.04 -19.28 -30.50
N THR A 354 -1.90 -19.16 -31.52
CA THR A 354 -2.62 -17.91 -31.84
C THR A 354 -3.64 -17.55 -30.76
N GLU A 355 -4.41 -18.52 -30.26
CA GLU A 355 -5.35 -18.31 -29.15
C GLU A 355 -4.59 -17.91 -27.87
N LEU A 356 -3.50 -18.63 -27.53
CA LEU A 356 -2.67 -18.32 -26.37
C LEU A 356 -2.05 -16.92 -26.47
N ASN A 357 -1.54 -16.54 -27.63
CA ASN A 357 -0.90 -15.24 -27.86
C ASN A 357 -1.86 -14.04 -27.85
N ASN A 358 -3.16 -14.31 -27.98
CA ASN A 358 -4.24 -13.31 -27.99
C ASN A 358 -4.97 -13.19 -26.64
N HIS A 359 -5.15 -14.31 -25.91
CA HIS A 359 -6.06 -14.39 -24.77
C HIS A 359 -5.43 -14.88 -23.45
N ALA A 360 -4.28 -15.58 -23.48
CA ALA A 360 -3.69 -16.17 -22.28
C ALA A 360 -2.55 -15.33 -21.68
N TYR A 361 -2.41 -15.41 -20.36
CA TYR A 361 -1.17 -15.04 -19.67
C TYR A 361 -0.22 -16.24 -19.78
N GLN A 362 1.03 -16.00 -20.13
CA GLN A 362 2.05 -17.03 -20.37
C GLN A 362 3.33 -16.66 -19.65
N TYR A 363 3.97 -17.63 -18.99
CA TYR A 363 5.17 -17.44 -18.19
C TYR A 363 6.19 -18.57 -18.46
N VAL A 364 7.44 -18.19 -18.69
CA VAL A 364 8.58 -19.09 -18.94
C VAL A 364 9.58 -18.93 -17.80
N TYR A 365 9.98 -20.05 -17.21
CA TYR A 365 10.77 -20.10 -15.98
C TYR A 365 12.17 -20.70 -16.25
N ASP A 366 13.19 -20.27 -15.51
CA ASP A 366 14.51 -20.93 -15.50
C ASP A 366 14.59 -22.09 -14.49
N MET A 367 15.74 -22.77 -14.43
CA MET A 367 15.99 -23.85 -13.45
C MET A 367 15.98 -23.38 -11.98
N ARG A 368 15.95 -22.06 -11.75
CA ARG A 368 15.82 -21.41 -10.45
C ARG A 368 14.43 -20.76 -10.29
N GLY A 369 13.42 -21.21 -11.04
CA GLY A 369 12.04 -20.70 -10.93
C GLY A 369 11.84 -19.22 -11.20
N ARG A 370 12.82 -18.50 -11.77
CA ARG A 370 12.67 -17.07 -12.09
C ARG A 370 11.99 -16.94 -13.45
N VAL A 371 11.02 -16.03 -13.58
CA VAL A 371 10.36 -15.75 -14.87
C VAL A 371 11.35 -15.06 -15.81
N VAL A 372 11.88 -15.78 -16.79
CA VAL A 372 12.81 -15.28 -17.81
C VAL A 372 12.12 -14.73 -19.04
N GLN A 373 10.81 -14.99 -19.21
CA GLN A 373 9.97 -14.36 -20.22
C GLN A 373 8.49 -14.48 -19.81
N LYS A 374 7.70 -13.45 -20.10
CA LYS A 374 6.24 -13.48 -19.92
C LYS A 374 5.51 -12.90 -21.12
N ARG A 375 4.20 -13.13 -21.19
CA ARG A 375 3.30 -12.50 -22.15
C ARG A 375 1.93 -12.28 -21.49
N ILE A 376 1.38 -11.09 -21.69
CA ILE A 376 0.08 -10.65 -21.16
C ILE A 376 -0.89 -10.49 -22.35
N PRO A 377 -2.19 -10.82 -22.23
CA PRO A 377 -3.15 -10.63 -23.31
C PRO A 377 -3.13 -9.19 -23.84
N ALA A 378 -3.17 -9.04 -25.17
CA ALA A 378 -2.99 -7.78 -25.89
C ALA A 378 -1.61 -7.08 -25.79
N ARG A 379 -0.64 -7.60 -25.03
CA ARG A 379 0.79 -7.23 -25.10
C ARG A 379 1.59 -8.34 -25.81
N GLY A 380 2.75 -8.00 -26.36
CA GLY A 380 3.71 -9.00 -26.85
C GLY A 380 4.49 -9.66 -25.70
N SER A 381 5.59 -10.34 -26.03
CA SER A 381 6.41 -11.03 -25.04
C SER A 381 7.46 -10.09 -24.41
N GLU A 382 7.58 -10.10 -23.09
CA GLU A 382 8.61 -9.42 -22.29
C GLU A 382 9.69 -10.44 -21.90
N ASN A 383 10.97 -10.06 -21.99
CA ASN A 383 12.13 -10.90 -21.69
C ASN A 383 12.91 -10.36 -20.48
N TYR A 384 13.39 -11.26 -19.61
CA TYR A 384 14.24 -10.93 -18.46
C TYR A 384 15.53 -11.75 -18.50
N VAL A 385 16.63 -11.10 -18.13
CA VAL A 385 17.95 -11.71 -17.94
C VAL A 385 18.43 -11.38 -16.53
N TYR A 386 18.86 -12.38 -15.78
CA TYR A 386 19.22 -12.22 -14.37
C TYR A 386 20.70 -12.54 -14.14
N ASN A 387 21.32 -11.92 -13.14
CA ASN A 387 22.65 -12.34 -12.70
C ASN A 387 22.59 -13.61 -11.80
N PRO A 388 23.74 -14.28 -11.58
CA PRO A 388 23.92 -15.29 -10.56
C PRO A 388 23.42 -14.89 -9.16
N ALA A 389 23.56 -13.63 -8.73
CA ALA A 389 23.03 -13.19 -7.42
C ALA A 389 21.49 -13.29 -7.32
N GLY A 390 20.77 -13.05 -8.42
CA GLY A 390 19.30 -13.14 -8.48
C GLY A 390 18.60 -11.92 -9.08
N TRP A 391 19.32 -10.85 -9.39
CA TRP A 391 18.75 -9.56 -9.81
C TRP A 391 18.61 -9.46 -11.34
N VAL A 392 17.59 -8.75 -11.83
CA VAL A 392 17.33 -8.51 -13.26
C VAL A 392 18.38 -7.54 -13.81
N ILE A 393 19.29 -7.99 -14.66
CA ILE A 393 20.26 -7.10 -15.32
C ILE A 393 19.68 -6.46 -16.57
N PHE A 394 18.92 -7.22 -17.37
CA PHE A 394 18.22 -6.70 -18.55
C PHE A 394 16.74 -7.06 -18.54
N HIS A 395 15.92 -6.09 -18.93
CA HIS A 395 14.53 -6.25 -19.36
C HIS A 395 14.42 -5.84 -20.84
N GLN A 396 13.58 -6.53 -21.61
CA GLN A 396 13.24 -6.12 -22.97
C GLN A 396 11.80 -6.48 -23.35
N ASP A 397 10.97 -5.48 -23.57
CA ASP A 397 9.58 -5.69 -24.01
C ASP A 397 9.42 -5.81 -25.54
N ALA A 398 8.19 -6.16 -25.95
CA ALA A 398 7.85 -6.43 -27.35
C ALA A 398 7.86 -5.19 -28.25
N ARG A 399 7.86 -3.97 -27.70
CA ARG A 399 8.08 -2.77 -28.49
C ARG A 399 9.57 -2.53 -28.67
N GLN A 400 10.37 -2.64 -27.60
CA GLN A 400 11.84 -2.55 -27.66
C GLN A 400 12.45 -3.56 -28.65
N GLN A 401 11.92 -4.80 -28.69
CA GLN A 401 12.27 -5.84 -29.68
C GLN A 401 12.01 -5.44 -31.15
N SER A 402 11.21 -4.41 -31.39
CA SER A 402 10.80 -3.93 -32.72
C SER A 402 11.17 -2.48 -33.01
N GLU A 403 11.80 -1.78 -32.05
CA GLU A 403 11.96 -0.32 -32.11
C GLU A 403 13.12 0.08 -33.02
N THR A 404 12.81 0.77 -34.12
CA THR A 404 13.80 1.35 -35.04
C THR A 404 14.35 2.65 -34.46
N ILE A 405 15.50 2.58 -33.79
CA ILE A 405 16.20 3.77 -33.29
C ILE A 405 17.18 4.26 -34.37
N SER A 406 17.13 5.56 -34.71
CA SER A 406 18.01 6.15 -35.73
C SER A 406 19.48 5.91 -35.42
N GLY A 407 20.22 5.34 -36.38
CA GLY A 407 21.62 4.94 -36.24
C GLY A 407 21.86 3.50 -35.79
N PHE A 408 20.80 2.75 -35.45
CA PHE A 408 20.88 1.39 -34.91
C PHE A 408 19.93 0.44 -35.67
N THR A 409 20.15 -0.87 -35.59
CA THR A 409 19.24 -1.87 -36.20
C THR A 409 18.06 -2.15 -35.26
N PRO A 410 16.83 -2.36 -35.76
CA PRO A 410 15.67 -2.64 -34.92
C PRO A 410 15.90 -3.83 -33.97
N GLY A 411 15.38 -3.72 -32.74
CA GLY A 411 15.50 -4.76 -31.71
C GLY A 411 16.78 -4.72 -30.86
N GLN A 412 17.76 -3.87 -31.20
CA GLN A 412 19.01 -3.70 -30.44
C GLN A 412 18.86 -2.80 -29.20
N TYR A 413 17.75 -2.89 -28.47
CA TYR A 413 17.40 -1.95 -27.38
C TYR A 413 16.90 -2.71 -26.14
N HIS A 414 17.51 -2.45 -24.98
CA HIS A 414 17.18 -3.12 -23.71
C HIS A 414 17.13 -2.11 -22.57
N THR A 415 16.23 -2.30 -21.59
CA THR A 415 16.30 -1.63 -20.29
C THR A 415 17.32 -2.38 -19.42
N PHE A 416 18.29 -1.68 -18.83
CA PHE A 416 19.28 -2.27 -17.93
C PHE A 416 19.13 -1.77 -16.48
N HIS A 417 19.53 -2.62 -15.53
CA HIS A 417 19.59 -2.29 -14.12
C HIS A 417 20.95 -2.68 -13.55
N LYS A 418 21.49 -1.85 -12.65
CA LYS A 418 22.72 -2.11 -11.90
C LYS A 418 22.46 -1.92 -10.42
N TYR A 419 23.05 -2.80 -9.62
CA TYR A 419 22.82 -2.91 -8.18
C TYR A 419 24.13 -2.72 -7.41
N ASP A 420 24.05 -2.32 -6.14
CA ASP A 420 25.19 -2.39 -5.23
C ASP A 420 25.32 -3.77 -4.56
N GLY A 421 26.35 -3.94 -3.72
CA GLY A 421 26.61 -5.19 -3.00
C GLY A 421 25.55 -5.57 -1.94
N GLN A 422 24.54 -4.72 -1.70
CA GLN A 422 23.37 -5.03 -0.89
C GLN A 422 22.14 -5.38 -1.74
N GLY A 423 22.25 -5.33 -3.07
CA GLY A 423 21.15 -5.57 -4.00
C GLY A 423 20.21 -4.39 -4.19
N ARG A 424 20.59 -3.17 -3.78
CA ARG A 424 19.80 -1.95 -4.03
C ARG A 424 20.08 -1.42 -5.44
N LEU A 425 19.05 -0.97 -6.14
CA LEU A 425 19.15 -0.41 -7.49
C LEU A 425 19.92 0.91 -7.46
N VAL A 426 21.10 0.97 -8.09
CA VAL A 426 21.93 2.19 -8.16
C VAL A 426 21.84 2.91 -9.50
N ILE A 427 21.62 2.18 -10.60
CA ILE A 427 21.40 2.78 -11.93
C ILE A 427 20.31 1.99 -12.66
N LYS A 428 19.29 2.70 -13.16
CA LYS A 428 18.35 2.21 -14.19
C LYS A 428 18.64 2.97 -15.49
N GLY A 429 18.65 2.29 -16.62
CA GLY A 429 19.00 2.90 -17.89
C GLY A 429 18.55 2.08 -19.09
N VAL A 430 18.99 2.47 -20.27
CA VAL A 430 18.77 1.71 -21.51
C VAL A 430 20.07 1.56 -22.29
N GLU A 431 20.29 0.37 -22.83
CA GLU A 431 21.44 0.04 -23.69
C GLU A 431 20.97 -0.09 -25.15
N ARG A 432 21.82 0.34 -26.07
CA ARG A 432 21.64 0.22 -27.54
C ARG A 432 22.65 -0.80 -28.10
N ASN A 433 22.62 -1.08 -29.40
CA ASN A 433 23.59 -1.96 -30.11
C ASN A 433 23.71 -3.43 -29.66
N ARG A 434 23.02 -3.91 -28.62
CA ARG A 434 23.08 -5.33 -28.23
C ARG A 434 22.25 -6.20 -29.19
N VAL A 435 22.93 -7.04 -29.98
CA VAL A 435 22.32 -7.81 -31.10
C VAL A 435 22.09 -9.29 -30.78
N LEU A 436 21.93 -9.64 -29.50
CA LEU A 436 21.91 -11.03 -29.02
C LEU A 436 20.53 -11.41 -28.51
N ASP A 437 20.15 -12.68 -28.69
CA ASP A 437 18.93 -13.22 -28.10
C ASP A 437 19.05 -13.34 -26.56
N ARG A 438 17.91 -13.45 -25.86
CA ARG A 438 17.83 -13.55 -24.39
C ARG A 438 18.73 -14.63 -23.78
N VAL A 439 18.90 -15.79 -24.44
CA VAL A 439 19.76 -16.89 -23.93
C VAL A 439 21.24 -16.56 -24.14
N SER A 440 21.59 -16.00 -25.29
CA SER A 440 22.95 -15.49 -25.55
C SER A 440 23.35 -14.35 -24.60
N ILE A 441 22.43 -13.45 -24.25
CA ILE A 441 22.67 -12.41 -23.23
C ILE A 441 22.80 -13.02 -21.83
N GLN A 442 21.96 -14.00 -21.47
CA GLN A 442 22.06 -14.72 -20.18
C GLN A 442 23.44 -15.37 -20.02
N GLY A 443 23.97 -16.03 -21.05
CA GLY A 443 25.34 -16.57 -21.03
C GLY A 443 26.43 -15.51 -20.82
N LEU A 444 26.28 -14.30 -21.35
CA LEU A 444 27.21 -13.19 -21.09
C LEU A 444 27.09 -12.63 -19.66
N VAL A 445 25.90 -12.64 -19.08
CA VAL A 445 25.63 -12.17 -17.71
C VAL A 445 26.13 -13.18 -16.67
N ASP A 446 25.92 -14.48 -16.88
CA ASP A 446 26.41 -15.54 -16.00
C ASP A 446 27.94 -15.64 -16.01
N ALA A 447 28.59 -15.24 -17.10
CA ALA A 447 30.04 -15.17 -17.21
C ALA A 447 30.69 -13.94 -16.52
N GLN A 448 29.91 -13.01 -15.94
CA GLN A 448 30.48 -11.82 -15.31
C GLN A 448 31.10 -12.14 -13.93
N PRO A 449 32.40 -11.89 -13.70
CA PRO A 449 33.03 -12.10 -12.39
C PRO A 449 32.62 -11.06 -11.35
N GLN A 450 32.13 -9.90 -11.78
CA GLN A 450 31.57 -8.85 -10.92
C GLN A 450 30.05 -8.83 -11.06
N GLN A 451 29.36 -8.83 -9.92
CA GLN A 451 27.91 -9.04 -9.83
C GLN A 451 27.15 -7.78 -9.39
N TRP A 452 27.86 -6.78 -8.85
CA TRP A 452 27.36 -5.49 -8.38
C TRP A 452 28.37 -4.38 -8.66
N GLU A 453 27.93 -3.13 -8.51
CA GLU A 453 28.75 -1.93 -8.60
C GLU A 453 29.17 -1.41 -7.22
N GLY A 454 30.39 -0.88 -7.12
CA GLY A 454 30.86 -0.07 -6.00
C GLY A 454 30.78 1.44 -6.31
N ARG A 455 30.82 2.27 -5.26
CA ARG A 455 30.94 3.74 -5.38
C ARG A 455 32.37 4.11 -5.76
N SER A 456 32.57 4.96 -6.78
CA SER A 456 33.90 5.45 -7.17
C SER A 456 33.83 6.70 -8.06
N THR A 457 34.79 7.61 -7.88
CA THR A 457 34.92 8.87 -8.64
C THR A 457 36.18 8.93 -9.51
N ALA A 458 36.86 7.80 -9.74
CA ALA A 458 38.01 7.76 -10.63
C ALA A 458 37.59 7.99 -12.11
N SER A 459 38.55 8.26 -12.99
CA SER A 459 38.25 8.44 -14.43
C SER A 459 37.62 7.18 -15.04
N GLY A 460 36.82 7.35 -16.10
CA GLY A 460 36.09 6.26 -16.78
C GLY A 460 34.86 5.71 -16.04
N HIS A 461 34.55 6.20 -14.83
CA HIS A 461 33.47 5.68 -14.00
C HIS A 461 32.09 6.24 -14.39
N PHE A 462 31.09 5.37 -14.49
CA PHE A 462 29.76 5.75 -14.96
C PHE A 462 28.93 6.35 -13.81
N HIS A 463 28.69 7.66 -13.87
CA HIS A 463 27.90 8.44 -12.91
C HIS A 463 28.28 8.31 -11.42
N GLY A 464 29.50 7.86 -11.09
CA GLY A 464 29.95 7.67 -9.70
C GLY A 464 29.96 6.21 -9.23
N TYR A 465 29.88 5.27 -10.17
CA TYR A 465 29.91 3.83 -9.96
C TYR A 465 30.98 3.14 -10.80
N THR A 466 31.47 1.99 -10.34
CA THR A 466 32.59 1.22 -10.90
C THR A 466 32.43 0.78 -12.37
N ASN A 467 31.20 0.74 -12.87
CA ASN A 467 30.81 0.30 -14.21
C ASN A 467 31.40 -1.07 -14.62
N GLN A 468 31.50 -2.01 -13.67
CA GLN A 468 32.09 -3.34 -13.89
C GLN A 468 31.05 -4.41 -14.24
N VAL A 469 29.78 -4.22 -13.88
CA VAL A 469 28.71 -5.14 -14.29
C VAL A 469 28.31 -4.83 -15.73
N ILE A 470 27.95 -5.84 -16.51
CA ILE A 470 27.34 -5.65 -17.84
C ILE A 470 25.98 -4.92 -17.69
N PRO A 471 25.61 -3.95 -18.56
CA PRO A 471 26.37 -3.40 -19.69
C PRO A 471 27.51 -2.47 -19.26
N GLN A 472 28.58 -2.43 -20.07
CA GLN A 472 29.81 -1.67 -19.76
C GLN A 472 30.10 -0.53 -20.75
N ASN A 473 29.66 -0.62 -22.01
CA ASN A 473 29.98 0.41 -23.01
C ASN A 473 29.16 1.68 -22.80
N THR A 474 29.78 2.71 -22.21
CA THR A 474 29.14 4.00 -21.93
C THR A 474 28.73 4.79 -23.18
N GLY A 475 29.18 4.39 -24.38
CA GLY A 475 28.68 4.94 -25.65
C GLY A 475 27.31 4.40 -26.07
N ASP A 476 26.97 3.18 -25.67
CA ASP A 476 25.69 2.52 -25.96
C ASP A 476 24.66 2.69 -24.82
N MET A 477 25.13 3.02 -23.61
CA MET A 477 24.33 3.17 -22.40
C MET A 477 23.82 4.60 -22.21
N ASP A 478 22.52 4.74 -22.00
CA ASP A 478 21.87 5.99 -21.60
C ASP A 478 21.22 5.79 -20.21
N ALA A 479 21.79 6.39 -19.17
CA ALA A 479 21.21 6.30 -17.84
C ALA A 479 19.89 7.10 -17.77
N LEU A 480 18.90 6.50 -17.14
CA LEU A 480 17.58 7.09 -16.95
C LEU A 480 17.41 7.55 -15.50
N GLU A 481 17.91 6.77 -14.56
CA GLU A 481 17.82 7.04 -13.12
C GLU A 481 19.13 6.63 -12.45
N VAL A 482 19.62 7.42 -11.50
CA VAL A 482 20.77 7.06 -10.66
C VAL A 482 20.44 7.38 -9.20
N TYR A 483 20.75 6.44 -8.31
CA TYR A 483 20.48 6.50 -6.88
C TYR A 483 21.79 6.41 -6.11
N TYR A 484 21.93 7.21 -5.04
CA TYR A 484 23.12 7.27 -4.19
C TYR A 484 22.71 7.02 -2.74
N TYR A 485 23.29 5.97 -2.14
CA TYR A 485 22.99 5.52 -0.79
C TYR A 485 24.17 5.72 0.17
N ASP A 486 23.90 5.51 1.45
CA ASP A 486 24.83 5.38 2.58
C ASP A 486 25.63 6.62 2.99
N ASP A 487 26.14 7.41 2.04
CA ASP A 487 26.94 8.60 2.33
C ASP A 487 26.95 9.64 1.20
N TYR A 488 27.16 10.90 1.58
CA TYR A 488 27.15 12.06 0.68
C TYR A 488 28.49 12.31 -0.05
N ALA A 489 29.55 11.57 0.25
CA ALA A 489 30.86 11.75 -0.37
C ALA A 489 30.92 11.04 -1.73
N GLY A 490 31.86 11.43 -2.59
CA GLY A 490 32.06 10.78 -3.89
C GLY A 490 30.83 10.75 -4.82
N ILE A 491 29.85 11.65 -4.65
CA ILE A 491 28.73 11.82 -5.59
C ILE A 491 29.15 12.85 -6.65
N PRO A 492 29.35 12.48 -7.93
CA PRO A 492 29.87 13.42 -8.94
C PRO A 492 28.89 14.55 -9.22
N SER A 493 29.38 15.78 -9.10
CA SER A 493 28.61 17.02 -9.35
C SER A 493 27.31 17.15 -8.52
N LEU A 494 27.29 16.60 -7.29
CA LEU A 494 26.18 16.75 -6.35
C LEU A 494 25.83 18.23 -6.12
N PRO A 495 24.63 18.70 -6.53
CA PRO A 495 24.23 20.08 -6.30
C PRO A 495 23.95 20.34 -4.82
N HIS A 496 24.22 21.58 -4.38
CA HIS A 496 23.77 22.09 -3.08
C HIS A 496 24.08 21.16 -1.88
N ASN A 497 25.29 20.58 -1.84
CA ASN A 497 25.73 19.71 -0.74
C ASN A 497 25.87 20.50 0.57
N GLN A 498 24.90 20.32 1.46
CA GLN A 498 24.88 20.89 2.81
C GLN A 498 25.00 19.82 3.90
N SER A 499 25.48 18.62 3.54
CA SER A 499 25.54 17.47 4.45
C SER A 499 26.39 17.69 5.72
N GLY A 500 27.21 18.74 5.78
CA GLY A 500 27.93 19.16 7.00
C GLY A 500 27.04 19.75 8.10
N SER A 501 25.76 20.03 7.81
CA SER A 501 24.78 20.59 8.76
C SER A 501 23.62 19.64 9.11
N TYR A 502 23.72 18.36 8.70
CA TYR A 502 22.69 17.34 8.86
C TYR A 502 23.32 16.01 9.30
N SER A 503 22.49 15.02 9.66
CA SER A 503 22.97 13.75 10.21
C SER A 503 23.92 13.00 9.27
N LYS A 504 24.86 12.26 9.87
CA LYS A 504 25.72 11.29 9.20
C LYS A 504 25.23 9.84 9.39
N LEU A 505 24.14 9.62 10.15
CA LEU A 505 23.56 8.30 10.42
C LEU A 505 22.64 7.86 9.25
N VAL A 506 23.21 7.87 8.04
CA VAL A 506 22.49 7.70 6.76
C VAL A 506 22.86 6.41 6.03
N HIS A 507 23.66 5.53 6.65
CA HIS A 507 23.84 4.14 6.19
C HIS A 507 22.48 3.43 6.05
N GLY A 508 22.31 2.68 4.96
CA GLY A 508 21.04 2.10 4.53
C GLY A 508 20.14 3.05 3.73
N ARG A 509 20.27 4.38 3.91
CA ARG A 509 19.32 5.39 3.37
C ARG A 509 19.76 5.96 2.03
N LEU A 510 18.79 6.42 1.24
CA LEU A 510 19.00 7.12 -0.03
C LEU A 510 19.34 8.60 0.25
N VAL A 511 20.57 9.04 -0.01
CA VAL A 511 21.00 10.42 0.25
C VAL A 511 20.79 11.35 -0.94
N ALA A 512 20.82 10.83 -2.17
CA ALA A 512 20.51 11.59 -3.38
C ALA A 512 20.03 10.68 -4.50
N SER A 513 19.30 11.25 -5.46
CA SER A 513 19.04 10.62 -6.76
C SER A 513 19.07 11.65 -7.88
N LYS A 514 19.11 11.18 -9.13
CA LYS A 514 18.83 12.03 -10.29
C LYS A 514 18.10 11.24 -11.37
N VAL A 515 17.19 11.92 -12.06
CA VAL A 515 16.29 11.34 -13.07
C VAL A 515 16.43 12.10 -14.37
N LYS A 516 16.62 11.41 -15.49
CA LYS A 516 16.75 12.01 -16.82
C LYS A 516 15.40 12.56 -17.31
N VAL A 517 15.43 13.72 -17.97
CA VAL A 517 14.30 14.24 -18.75
C VAL A 517 14.27 13.57 -20.12
N LEU A 518 13.13 13.00 -20.50
CA LEU A 518 12.97 12.22 -21.72
C LEU A 518 12.72 13.11 -22.94
N GLY A 519 13.30 12.74 -24.09
CA GLY A 519 13.06 13.39 -25.38
C GLY A 519 13.73 14.75 -25.59
N VAL A 520 14.55 15.23 -24.66
CA VAL A 520 15.26 16.53 -24.76
C VAL A 520 16.73 16.37 -25.14
N SER A 521 17.29 17.37 -25.81
CA SER A 521 18.71 17.47 -26.19
C SER A 521 19.23 18.89 -25.93
N PRO A 522 20.39 19.09 -25.29
CA PRO A 522 21.25 18.07 -24.68
C PRO A 522 20.56 17.33 -23.51
N ALA A 523 21.16 16.24 -23.04
CA ALA A 523 20.59 15.43 -21.96
C ALA A 523 20.51 16.23 -20.65
N VAL A 524 19.32 16.28 -20.05
CA VAL A 524 19.02 16.98 -18.79
C VAL A 524 18.68 15.96 -17.70
N TYR A 525 19.17 16.20 -16.47
CA TYR A 525 18.79 15.44 -15.28
C TYR A 525 18.19 16.37 -14.21
N LEU A 526 17.18 15.87 -13.50
CA LEU A 526 16.60 16.47 -12.31
C LEU A 526 17.16 15.76 -11.08
N TRP A 527 17.90 16.47 -10.25
CA TRP A 527 18.45 15.96 -8.99
C TRP A 527 17.47 16.09 -7.82
N THR A 528 17.51 15.12 -6.91
CA THR A 528 16.94 15.21 -5.56
C THR A 528 18.03 14.90 -4.54
N VAL A 529 18.11 15.66 -3.44
CA VAL A 529 19.05 15.42 -2.34
C VAL A 529 18.30 15.43 -1.02
N TYR A 530 18.44 14.37 -0.23
CA TYR A 530 17.74 14.14 1.03
C TYR A 530 18.65 14.40 2.22
N TYR A 531 18.14 15.11 3.23
CA TYR A 531 18.86 15.44 4.45
C TYR A 531 18.08 14.98 5.68
N TYR A 532 18.80 14.30 6.57
CA TYR A 532 18.22 13.54 7.67
C TYR A 532 18.56 14.14 9.05
N ASP A 533 17.68 13.92 10.02
CA ASP A 533 18.02 14.00 11.44
C ASP A 533 18.60 12.66 11.95
N ASP A 534 19.07 12.63 13.20
CA ASP A 534 19.63 11.43 13.82
C ASP A 534 18.58 10.34 14.15
N LYS A 535 17.29 10.61 13.91
CA LYS A 535 16.20 9.62 13.95
C LYS A 535 15.92 9.01 12.57
N GLY A 536 16.47 9.57 11.49
CA GLY A 536 16.23 9.13 10.12
C GLY A 536 15.03 9.79 9.42
N ASN A 537 14.45 10.86 9.98
CA ASN A 537 13.40 11.65 9.32
C ASN A 537 14.01 12.56 8.24
N VAL A 538 13.32 12.76 7.11
CA VAL A 538 13.75 13.69 6.04
C VAL A 538 13.42 15.15 6.42
N VAL A 539 14.26 15.75 7.26
CA VAL A 539 14.11 17.15 7.73
C VAL A 539 14.35 18.19 6.63
N ARG A 540 15.07 17.85 5.55
CA ARG A 540 15.18 18.71 4.38
C ARG A 540 15.38 17.93 3.09
N GLU A 541 14.93 18.52 2.00
CA GLU A 541 14.92 17.93 0.67
C GLU A 541 15.12 19.04 -0.37
N TRP A 542 16.14 18.89 -1.22
CA TRP A 542 16.44 19.82 -2.31
C TRP A 542 16.13 19.13 -3.65
N ARG A 543 15.23 19.70 -4.45
CA ARG A 543 14.74 19.10 -5.72
C ARG A 543 14.92 20.06 -6.88
N GLN A 544 15.70 19.69 -7.88
CA GLN A 544 15.80 20.45 -9.13
C GLN A 544 14.55 20.25 -9.98
N HIS A 545 14.08 21.29 -10.67
CA HIS A 545 12.88 21.22 -11.50
C HIS A 545 13.08 21.71 -12.94
N TYR A 546 12.19 21.24 -13.82
CA TYR A 546 12.14 21.60 -15.23
C TYR A 546 11.14 22.74 -15.43
N LEU A 547 11.61 23.91 -15.86
CA LEU A 547 10.80 25.12 -16.02
C LEU A 547 11.28 25.90 -17.26
N ASN A 548 10.37 26.40 -18.08
CA ASN A 548 10.66 27.07 -19.35
C ASN A 548 11.63 26.26 -20.22
N GLY A 549 11.37 24.95 -20.39
CA GLY A 549 12.14 24.07 -21.29
C GLY A 549 13.54 23.67 -20.83
N GLY A 550 13.92 23.86 -19.56
CA GLY A 550 15.24 23.40 -19.08
C GLY A 550 15.52 23.66 -17.60
N THR A 551 16.65 23.12 -17.12
CA THR A 551 17.16 23.22 -15.74
C THR A 551 18.22 24.30 -15.57
N SER A 552 18.47 24.72 -14.33
CA SER A 552 19.64 25.49 -13.92
C SER A 552 19.96 25.21 -12.44
N SER A 553 21.09 25.70 -11.93
CA SER A 553 21.39 25.75 -10.49
C SER A 553 20.46 26.69 -9.71
N THR A 554 19.62 27.47 -10.40
CA THR A 554 18.68 28.44 -9.83
C THR A 554 17.20 28.02 -9.95
N LYS A 555 16.94 26.82 -10.49
CA LYS A 555 15.61 26.21 -10.70
C LYS A 555 15.44 24.99 -9.79
N PHE A 556 14.99 25.22 -8.56
CA PHE A 556 14.81 24.18 -7.56
C PHE A 556 13.73 24.52 -6.53
N ASP A 557 13.20 23.47 -5.90
CA ASP A 557 12.46 23.54 -4.65
C ASP A 557 13.37 23.16 -3.49
N ASP A 558 13.37 23.99 -2.44
CA ASP A 558 14.03 23.76 -1.16
C ASP A 558 12.94 23.52 -0.10
N ILE A 559 12.77 22.26 0.30
CA ILE A 559 11.67 21.80 1.17
C ILE A 559 12.24 21.43 2.53
N THR A 560 11.70 22.01 3.59
CA THR A 560 12.12 21.80 4.98
C THR A 560 10.94 21.29 5.81
N ARG A 561 11.18 20.31 6.69
CA ARG A 561 10.15 19.60 7.46
C ARG A 561 10.49 19.57 8.94
N GLU A 562 9.52 19.94 9.77
CA GLU A 562 9.55 19.82 11.23
C GLU A 562 8.62 18.67 11.63
N TYR A 563 9.09 17.81 12.54
CA TYR A 563 8.38 16.61 13.00
C TYR A 563 7.97 16.74 14.47
N THR A 564 6.88 16.07 14.87
CA THR A 564 6.62 15.72 16.28
C THR A 564 7.70 14.76 16.77
N PHE A 565 7.80 14.60 18.10
CA PHE A 565 8.71 13.61 18.68
C PHE A 565 8.45 12.16 18.17
N SER A 566 7.20 11.86 17.84
CA SER A 566 6.68 10.57 17.36
C SER A 566 6.81 10.33 15.84
N GLY A 567 7.35 11.28 15.06
CA GLY A 567 7.60 11.11 13.62
C GLY A 567 6.50 11.66 12.69
N GLN A 568 5.52 12.39 13.22
CA GLN A 568 4.44 13.01 12.46
C GLN A 568 4.91 14.39 11.95
N VAL A 569 4.84 14.73 10.65
CA VAL A 569 5.24 16.08 10.18
C VAL A 569 4.31 17.12 10.77
N LYS A 570 4.83 18.02 11.61
CA LYS A 570 4.13 19.16 12.20
C LYS A 570 4.03 20.33 11.23
N LYS A 571 5.06 20.53 10.40
CA LYS A 571 5.14 21.65 9.45
C LYS A 571 6.06 21.34 8.30
N GLU A 572 5.70 21.82 7.12
CA GLU A 572 6.56 21.85 5.92
C GLU A 572 6.64 23.28 5.38
N THR A 573 7.84 23.74 5.04
CA THR A 573 8.07 24.97 4.27
C THR A 573 8.81 24.64 2.98
N ARG A 574 8.14 24.82 1.84
CA ARG A 574 8.67 24.74 0.48
C ARG A 574 9.00 26.13 -0.03
N LYS A 575 10.25 26.35 -0.42
CA LYS A 575 10.75 27.56 -1.10
C LYS A 575 11.03 27.22 -2.55
N HIS A 576 10.31 27.87 -3.47
CA HIS A 576 10.41 27.60 -4.89
C HIS A 576 11.28 28.68 -5.57
N HIS A 577 12.40 28.28 -6.16
CA HIS A 577 13.38 29.15 -6.80
C HIS A 577 13.38 28.96 -8.32
N THR A 578 13.29 30.05 -9.07
CA THR A 578 13.22 30.01 -10.55
C THR A 578 14.31 30.82 -11.25
N THR A 579 14.85 31.85 -10.59
CA THR A 579 15.79 32.82 -11.15
C THR A 579 17.14 32.86 -10.43
N ASN A 580 17.15 32.76 -9.10
CA ASN A 580 18.33 32.92 -8.26
C ASN A 580 18.27 32.02 -7.00
N THR A 581 19.42 31.73 -6.39
CA THR A 581 19.54 30.83 -5.23
C THR A 581 19.19 31.45 -3.87
N GLY A 582 19.26 32.78 -3.72
CA GLY A 582 19.10 33.44 -2.43
C GLY A 582 17.66 33.78 -2.07
N THR A 583 16.87 34.21 -3.05
CA THR A 583 15.50 34.69 -2.89
C THR A 583 14.53 33.77 -3.62
N PRO A 584 13.60 33.09 -2.93
CA PRO A 584 12.59 32.27 -3.58
C PRO A 584 11.57 33.14 -4.34
N GLN A 585 11.11 32.63 -5.48
CA GLN A 585 10.03 33.21 -6.28
C GLN A 585 8.67 33.08 -5.57
N MET A 586 8.49 32.02 -4.78
CA MET A 586 7.40 31.88 -3.82
C MET A 586 7.78 30.97 -2.65
N THR A 587 7.11 31.14 -1.51
CA THR A 587 7.20 30.24 -0.34
C THR A 587 5.81 29.74 0.01
N ILE A 588 5.69 28.43 0.20
CA ILE A 588 4.47 27.77 0.66
C ILE A 588 4.81 27.11 2.00
N THR A 589 4.12 27.49 3.08
CA THR A 589 4.23 26.80 4.37
C THR A 589 2.91 26.13 4.68
N THR A 590 2.95 24.84 4.99
CA THR A 590 1.82 24.03 5.47
C THR A 590 2.10 23.60 6.90
N GLU A 591 1.12 23.72 7.79
CA GLU A 591 1.25 23.33 9.20
C GLU A 591 0.10 22.41 9.58
N TYR A 592 0.41 21.33 10.28
CA TYR A 592 -0.50 20.28 10.68
C TYR A 592 -0.62 20.25 12.20
N GLU A 593 -1.86 20.32 12.71
CA GLU A 593 -2.16 20.18 14.13
C GLU A 593 -2.95 18.88 14.33
N TYR A 594 -2.48 18.00 15.21
CA TYR A 594 -2.99 16.64 15.46
C TYR A 594 -3.66 16.54 16.84
N ASP A 595 -4.54 15.54 17.05
CA ASP A 595 -5.12 15.25 18.37
C ASP A 595 -4.25 14.29 19.21
N HIS A 596 -4.73 13.94 20.41
CA HIS A 596 -4.03 13.05 21.36
C HIS A 596 -3.95 11.58 20.92
N ARG A 597 -4.50 11.23 19.75
CA ARG A 597 -4.32 9.95 19.06
C ARG A 597 -3.69 10.16 17.67
N GLU A 598 -2.97 11.26 17.50
CA GLU A 598 -2.20 11.65 16.31
C GLU A 598 -3.03 11.94 15.04
N ARG A 599 -4.37 11.86 15.12
CA ARG A 599 -5.27 12.10 13.98
C ARG A 599 -5.27 13.59 13.57
N LEU A 600 -5.27 13.87 12.26
CA LEU A 600 -5.15 15.23 11.70
C LEU A 600 -6.35 16.13 11.95
N VAL A 601 -6.23 17.11 12.86
CA VAL A 601 -7.30 18.05 13.22
C VAL A 601 -7.34 19.28 12.31
N ASN A 602 -6.23 20.00 12.15
CA ASN A 602 -6.18 21.21 11.31
C ASN A 602 -5.05 21.14 10.29
N THR A 603 -5.35 21.50 9.04
CA THR A 603 -4.34 21.85 8.03
C THR A 603 -4.38 23.36 7.80
N TRP A 604 -3.29 24.04 8.14
CA TRP A 604 -3.07 25.45 7.89
C TRP A 604 -2.13 25.64 6.71
N LYS A 605 -2.29 26.75 5.99
CA LYS A 605 -1.39 27.12 4.88
C LYS A 605 -1.14 28.62 4.85
N THR A 606 0.11 28.98 4.57
CA THR A 606 0.59 30.35 4.41
C THR A 606 1.30 30.44 3.06
N PHE A 607 0.87 31.37 2.20
CA PHE A 607 1.44 31.61 0.88
C PHE A 607 2.16 32.95 0.87
N ASN A 608 3.45 32.93 0.55
CA ASN A 608 4.37 34.06 0.66
C ASN A 608 4.25 34.75 2.04
N THR A 609 4.00 36.05 2.06
CA THR A 609 3.74 36.87 3.26
C THR A 609 2.25 37.08 3.54
N GLY A 610 1.37 36.29 2.90
CA GLY A 610 -0.08 36.35 3.10
C GLY A 610 -0.53 35.79 4.46
N ALA A 611 -1.83 35.90 4.75
CA ALA A 611 -2.40 35.45 6.02
C ALA A 611 -2.34 33.91 6.19
N ARG A 612 -1.91 33.45 7.38
CA ARG A 612 -1.96 32.04 7.79
C ARG A 612 -3.42 31.56 7.82
N THR A 613 -3.82 30.84 6.78
CA THR A 613 -5.21 30.47 6.51
C THR A 613 -5.46 29.04 6.96
N LEU A 614 -6.57 28.79 7.65
CA LEU A 614 -7.04 27.44 7.97
C LEU A 614 -7.67 26.86 6.69
N VAL A 615 -7.00 25.90 6.06
CA VAL A 615 -7.49 25.25 4.82
C VAL A 615 -8.61 24.29 5.18
N SER A 616 -8.35 23.40 6.15
CA SER A 616 -9.34 22.45 6.66
C SER A 616 -9.25 22.26 8.18
N ARG A 617 -10.41 22.05 8.81
CA ARG A 617 -10.55 21.48 10.17
C ARG A 617 -11.37 20.19 10.09
N ASN A 618 -10.78 19.06 10.40
CA ASN A 618 -11.49 17.81 10.59
C ASN A 618 -12.10 17.75 12.00
N GLY A 619 -13.31 17.21 12.09
CA GLY A 619 -13.99 16.90 13.34
C GLY A 619 -14.41 15.44 13.32
N TYR A 620 -13.91 14.68 14.29
CA TYR A 620 -14.08 13.24 14.39
C TYR A 620 -15.13 12.90 15.45
N ASN A 621 -15.91 11.85 15.23
CA ASN A 621 -16.85 11.32 16.23
C ASN A 621 -16.17 10.37 17.22
N GLU A 622 -16.95 9.89 18.19
CA GLU A 622 -16.48 9.16 19.37
C GLU A 622 -15.70 7.88 19.06
N VAL A 623 -15.94 7.23 17.91
CA VAL A 623 -15.22 6.00 17.49
C VAL A 623 -14.13 6.26 16.45
N GLY A 624 -13.82 7.52 16.15
CA GLY A 624 -12.93 7.86 15.03
C GLY A 624 -13.61 7.63 13.69
N GLN A 625 -14.75 8.29 13.45
CA GLN A 625 -15.34 8.46 12.12
C GLN A 625 -15.54 9.94 11.77
N LEU A 626 -15.27 10.32 10.52
CA LEU A 626 -15.13 11.72 10.12
C LEU A 626 -16.51 12.32 9.99
N ARG A 627 -16.85 13.24 10.88
CA ARG A 627 -18.21 13.77 11.03
C ARG A 627 -18.36 15.12 10.34
N THR A 628 -17.32 15.95 10.40
CA THR A 628 -17.31 17.30 9.84
C THR A 628 -15.95 17.64 9.24
N LYS A 629 -15.92 18.37 8.13
CA LYS A 629 -14.74 19.07 7.61
C LYS A 629 -15.11 20.54 7.37
N GLY A 630 -14.64 21.43 8.23
CA GLY A 630 -14.73 22.88 8.01
C GLY A 630 -13.68 23.29 6.97
N LEU A 631 -14.08 24.03 5.94
CA LEU A 631 -13.25 24.48 4.83
C LEU A 631 -13.16 26.01 4.80
N HIS A 632 -11.94 26.53 4.65
CA HIS A 632 -11.59 27.96 4.67
C HIS A 632 -11.95 28.70 5.97
N SER A 633 -10.95 29.14 6.74
CA SER A 633 -11.12 30.09 7.84
C SER A 633 -9.94 31.06 7.96
N ILE A 634 -10.25 32.32 8.29
CA ILE A 634 -9.27 33.36 8.65
C ILE A 634 -9.33 33.75 10.15
N ASN A 635 -10.20 33.12 10.95
CA ASN A 635 -10.51 33.54 12.33
C ASN A 635 -10.40 32.39 13.37
N GLY A 636 -9.35 31.57 13.27
CA GLY A 636 -9.12 30.46 14.21
C GLY A 636 -10.05 29.25 14.02
N GLY A 637 -10.87 29.24 12.97
CA GLY A 637 -11.94 28.27 12.75
C GLY A 637 -13.20 28.58 13.55
N SER A 638 -13.47 29.87 13.82
CA SER A 638 -14.72 30.33 14.44
C SER A 638 -15.88 30.35 13.44
N THR A 639 -15.58 30.61 12.16
CA THR A 639 -16.51 30.48 11.04
C THR A 639 -15.80 29.88 9.83
N PHE A 640 -16.46 28.99 9.09
CA PHE A 640 -15.91 28.37 7.88
C PHE A 640 -16.66 28.83 6.62
N GLY A 641 -15.95 28.99 5.51
CA GLY A 641 -16.54 29.35 4.22
C GLY A 641 -17.49 28.26 3.68
N GLN A 642 -17.22 27.00 4.00
CA GLN A 642 -18.17 25.88 3.94
C GLN A 642 -17.88 24.88 5.07
N THR A 643 -18.88 24.14 5.53
CA THR A 643 -18.68 22.95 6.36
C THR A 643 -19.28 21.75 5.65
N VAL A 644 -18.45 20.75 5.35
CA VAL A 644 -18.92 19.44 4.87
C VAL A 644 -19.27 18.59 6.09
N THR A 645 -20.49 18.09 6.15
CA THR A 645 -20.96 17.10 7.12
C THR A 645 -21.02 15.73 6.47
N TYR A 646 -20.79 14.67 7.25
CA TYR A 646 -20.71 13.29 6.79
C TYR A 646 -21.59 12.38 7.67
N SER A 647 -22.13 11.30 7.09
CA SER A 647 -22.79 10.25 7.85
C SER A 647 -22.53 8.86 7.27
N TYR A 648 -22.63 7.83 8.11
CA TYR A 648 -22.21 6.47 7.80
C TYR A 648 -23.32 5.42 7.97
N HIS A 649 -23.18 4.35 7.19
CA HIS A 649 -23.95 3.12 7.22
C HIS A 649 -23.42 2.17 8.32
N PRO A 650 -24.23 1.28 8.94
CA PRO A 650 -23.78 0.28 9.93
C PRO A 650 -22.53 -0.54 9.56
N ARG A 651 -22.32 -0.83 8.27
CA ARG A 651 -21.13 -1.54 7.75
C ARG A 651 -19.90 -0.65 7.51
N GLY A 652 -19.96 0.65 7.85
CA GLY A 652 -18.85 1.61 7.74
C GLY A 652 -18.81 2.47 6.47
N TRP A 653 -19.69 2.22 5.49
CA TRP A 653 -19.73 3.04 4.25
C TRP A 653 -20.22 4.46 4.47
N LEU A 654 -19.74 5.38 3.64
CA LEU A 654 -20.32 6.72 3.51
C LEU A 654 -21.78 6.63 3.03
N ARG A 655 -22.70 7.26 3.76
CA ARG A 655 -24.14 7.32 3.46
C ARG A 655 -24.60 8.70 3.03
N TYR A 656 -24.08 9.78 3.63
CA TYR A 656 -24.46 11.14 3.31
C TYR A 656 -23.24 12.08 3.35
N THR A 657 -23.16 13.02 2.42
CA THR A 657 -22.33 14.22 2.54
C THR A 657 -23.16 15.46 2.33
N HIS A 658 -22.86 16.55 3.04
CA HIS A 658 -23.59 17.81 2.88
C HIS A 658 -22.79 19.03 3.30
N SER A 659 -22.66 19.95 2.34
CA SER A 659 -22.25 21.35 2.48
C SER A 659 -23.36 22.25 1.93
N GLY A 660 -23.20 23.57 2.01
CA GLY A 660 -24.13 24.54 1.42
C GLY A 660 -24.22 24.42 -0.11
N HIS A 661 -23.08 24.18 -0.79
CA HIS A 661 -23.03 24.10 -2.26
C HIS A 661 -23.24 22.71 -2.83
N PHE A 662 -22.93 21.64 -2.10
CA PHE A 662 -23.17 20.28 -2.58
C PHE A 662 -23.58 19.34 -1.46
N LYS A 663 -24.59 18.50 -1.72
CA LYS A 663 -24.97 17.37 -0.88
C LYS A 663 -25.24 16.12 -1.71
N GLN A 664 -24.93 14.96 -1.13
CA GLN A 664 -25.09 13.64 -1.73
C GLN A 664 -25.69 12.66 -0.72
N LEU A 665 -26.69 11.89 -1.13
CA LEU A 665 -27.20 10.72 -0.40
C LEU A 665 -26.86 9.45 -1.20
N LEU A 666 -26.16 8.53 -0.56
CA LEU A 666 -25.93 7.17 -1.03
C LEU A 666 -26.90 6.20 -0.36
N ARG A 667 -27.35 5.22 -1.15
CA ARG A 667 -28.18 4.11 -0.69
C ARG A 667 -27.63 2.78 -1.17
N TYR A 668 -27.86 1.76 -0.36
CA TYR A 668 -27.32 0.41 -0.53
C TYR A 668 -28.46 -0.60 -0.53
N GLU A 669 -28.77 -1.19 0.62
CA GLU A 669 -29.93 -2.05 0.83
C GLU A 669 -31.18 -1.26 1.25
N ASP A 670 -31.05 0.00 1.66
CA ASP A 670 -32.12 0.89 2.11
C ASP A 670 -32.99 1.49 0.97
N THR A 671 -33.11 0.76 -0.14
CA THR A 671 -34.07 1.01 -1.23
C THR A 671 -35.22 0.00 -1.22
N THR A 672 -36.27 0.30 -1.99
CA THR A 672 -37.40 -0.63 -2.26
C THR A 672 -37.10 -1.58 -3.41
N ALA A 673 -36.42 -1.10 -4.46
CA ALA A 673 -35.96 -1.87 -5.61
C ALA A 673 -34.42 -1.85 -5.72
N ASN A 674 -33.84 -2.81 -6.46
CA ASN A 674 -32.41 -2.92 -6.78
C ASN A 674 -31.45 -2.92 -5.56
N ARG A 675 -31.94 -3.35 -4.38
CA ARG A 675 -31.20 -3.44 -3.11
C ARG A 675 -29.82 -4.08 -3.29
N GLN A 676 -28.78 -3.40 -2.84
CA GLN A 676 -27.40 -3.88 -2.87
C GLN A 676 -26.87 -4.10 -1.45
N PHE A 677 -26.45 -5.32 -1.14
CA PHE A 677 -25.93 -5.70 0.17
C PHE A 677 -24.41 -5.82 0.19
N ASN A 678 -23.77 -6.10 -0.96
CA ASN A 678 -22.34 -6.38 -1.05
C ASN A 678 -21.42 -5.14 -1.18
N GLY A 679 -21.99 -3.93 -1.31
CA GLY A 679 -21.25 -2.66 -1.44
C GLY A 679 -21.25 -1.97 -2.78
N ASN A 680 -21.96 -2.52 -3.75
CA ASN A 680 -22.48 -1.72 -4.85
C ASN A 680 -23.47 -0.67 -4.31
N ILE A 681 -23.54 0.51 -4.92
CA ILE A 681 -24.51 1.55 -4.54
C ILE A 681 -25.79 1.29 -5.33
N SER A 682 -26.96 1.18 -4.68
CA SER A 682 -28.23 1.00 -5.40
C SER A 682 -28.80 2.32 -5.94
N ARG A 683 -28.54 3.44 -5.26
CA ARG A 683 -28.97 4.78 -5.69
C ARG A 683 -28.05 5.87 -5.15
N GLN A 684 -27.59 6.76 -6.04
CA GLN A 684 -26.99 8.05 -5.69
C GLN A 684 -28.05 9.14 -5.92
N ALA A 685 -28.21 10.07 -4.98
CA ALA A 685 -28.93 11.32 -5.22
C ALA A 685 -28.05 12.49 -4.79
N TRP A 686 -28.11 13.61 -5.51
CA TRP A 686 -27.31 14.79 -5.22
C TRP A 686 -28.03 16.09 -5.57
N GLN A 687 -27.52 17.20 -5.06
CA GLN A 687 -28.02 18.54 -5.32
C GLN A 687 -26.90 19.56 -5.15
N HIS A 688 -26.81 20.50 -6.08
CA HIS A 688 -25.96 21.68 -5.96
C HIS A 688 -26.77 22.86 -5.41
N GLY A 689 -26.32 23.54 -4.36
CA GLY A 689 -27.00 24.67 -3.73
C GLY A 689 -28.51 24.45 -3.53
N THR A 690 -29.32 25.36 -4.07
CA THR A 690 -30.79 25.33 -4.05
C THR A 690 -31.44 24.58 -5.23
N SER A 691 -30.65 23.97 -6.13
CA SER A 691 -31.16 23.30 -7.34
C SER A 691 -32.05 22.08 -7.06
N GLY A 692 -32.81 21.63 -8.07
CA GLY A 692 -33.61 20.40 -7.99
C GLY A 692 -32.74 19.15 -7.85
N THR A 693 -33.05 18.30 -6.86
CA THR A 693 -32.31 17.06 -6.58
C THR A 693 -32.26 16.13 -7.79
N GLN A 694 -31.05 15.83 -8.25
CA GLN A 694 -30.78 14.84 -9.29
C GLN A 694 -30.52 13.47 -8.66
N HIS A 695 -30.64 12.40 -9.46
CA HIS A 695 -30.28 11.07 -9.00
C HIS A 695 -29.94 10.12 -10.14
N TYR A 696 -29.25 9.04 -9.76
CA TYR A 696 -29.06 7.81 -10.52
C TYR A 696 -29.53 6.63 -9.66
N THR A 697 -30.34 5.73 -10.23
CA THR A 697 -30.59 4.39 -9.70
C THR A 697 -29.75 3.40 -10.51
N TYR A 698 -29.01 2.53 -9.84
CA TYR A 698 -28.06 1.64 -10.50
C TYR A 698 -28.58 0.19 -10.57
N THR A 699 -28.14 -0.52 -11.61
CA THR A 699 -28.27 -1.97 -11.74
C THR A 699 -26.91 -2.58 -12.07
N TYR A 700 -26.69 -3.79 -11.59
CA TYR A 700 -25.44 -4.54 -11.76
C TYR A 700 -25.77 -5.93 -12.25
N ASP A 701 -24.83 -6.55 -12.96
CA ASP A 701 -24.89 -7.97 -13.25
C ASP A 701 -24.49 -8.79 -12.00
N LYS A 702 -24.60 -10.12 -12.09
CA LYS A 702 -24.30 -11.02 -10.98
C LYS A 702 -22.80 -11.16 -10.72
N VAL A 703 -21.94 -10.59 -11.56
CA VAL A 703 -20.50 -10.43 -11.33
C VAL A 703 -20.11 -8.98 -11.04
N ASN A 704 -21.07 -8.18 -10.54
CA ASN A 704 -20.89 -6.84 -9.99
C ASN A 704 -20.39 -5.76 -10.98
N ARG A 705 -20.55 -5.97 -12.29
CA ARG A 705 -20.31 -4.95 -13.32
C ARG A 705 -21.56 -4.08 -13.49
N LEU A 706 -21.39 -2.78 -13.73
CA LEU A 706 -22.49 -1.82 -13.85
C LEU A 706 -23.27 -2.04 -15.15
N LEU A 707 -24.53 -2.44 -15.09
CA LEU A 707 -25.39 -2.59 -16.27
C LEU A 707 -26.09 -1.28 -16.66
N ALA A 708 -26.51 -0.49 -15.67
CA ALA A 708 -27.04 0.85 -15.93
C ALA A 708 -26.90 1.77 -14.73
N GLY A 709 -26.79 3.07 -15.02
CA GLY A 709 -27.19 4.16 -14.13
C GLY A 709 -28.34 4.91 -14.79
N SER A 710 -29.57 4.69 -14.34
CA SER A 710 -30.77 5.37 -14.85
C SER A 710 -31.07 6.60 -14.00
N GLY A 711 -31.08 7.79 -14.61
CA GLY A 711 -31.13 9.06 -13.87
C GLY A 711 -32.01 10.15 -14.49
N SER A 712 -32.19 11.22 -13.72
CA SER A 712 -33.16 12.29 -14.01
C SER A 712 -32.67 13.34 -15.00
N ASN A 713 -33.59 13.83 -15.84
CA ASN A 713 -33.40 14.93 -16.80
C ASN A 713 -32.37 14.61 -17.90
N ASN A 714 -32.59 13.53 -18.66
CA ASN A 714 -31.65 13.00 -19.66
C ASN A 714 -30.23 12.87 -19.07
N ARG A 715 -30.13 11.97 -18.09
CA ARG A 715 -28.87 11.51 -17.50
C ARG A 715 -28.96 10.01 -17.28
N SER A 716 -28.78 9.21 -18.33
CA SER A 716 -28.80 7.75 -18.23
C SER A 716 -27.65 7.12 -19.01
N GLU A 717 -26.97 6.15 -18.39
CA GLU A 717 -25.93 5.32 -19.00
C GLU A 717 -26.33 3.84 -18.90
N ALA A 718 -26.25 3.10 -20.00
CA ALA A 718 -26.54 1.66 -20.06
C ALA A 718 -25.42 0.91 -20.81
N ILE A 719 -24.98 -0.22 -20.26
CA ILE A 719 -23.74 -0.89 -20.67
C ILE A 719 -23.96 -2.40 -20.83
N THR A 720 -23.35 -2.99 -21.86
CA THR A 720 -23.28 -4.45 -22.06
C THR A 720 -21.84 -4.93 -22.17
N TYR A 721 -21.58 -6.18 -21.76
CA TYR A 721 -20.22 -6.73 -21.64
C TYR A 721 -20.07 -8.13 -22.26
N ASP A 722 -18.85 -8.41 -22.73
CA ASP A 722 -18.42 -9.77 -23.09
C ASP A 722 -18.06 -10.62 -21.84
N VAL A 723 -17.44 -11.78 -22.07
CA VAL A 723 -16.99 -12.72 -21.01
C VAL A 723 -15.74 -12.26 -20.24
N MET A 724 -15.00 -11.25 -20.73
CA MET A 724 -13.85 -10.64 -20.05
C MET A 724 -14.19 -9.29 -19.37
N GLY A 725 -15.38 -8.75 -19.62
CA GLY A 725 -15.71 -7.38 -19.23
C GLY A 725 -15.15 -6.32 -20.17
N ASN A 726 -14.91 -6.64 -21.44
CA ASN A 726 -14.88 -5.61 -22.48
C ASN A 726 -16.30 -5.05 -22.66
N ILE A 727 -16.42 -3.72 -22.75
CA ILE A 727 -17.69 -3.06 -23.12
C ILE A 727 -18.01 -3.45 -24.57
N GLN A 728 -19.18 -4.06 -24.80
CA GLN A 728 -19.73 -4.37 -26.12
C GLN A 728 -20.67 -3.27 -26.63
N GLY A 729 -21.36 -2.60 -25.71
CA GLY A 729 -22.25 -1.49 -26.01
C GLY A 729 -22.29 -0.49 -24.86
N LEU A 730 -22.31 0.79 -25.19
CA LEU A 730 -22.47 1.91 -24.25
C LEU A 730 -23.54 2.84 -24.82
N THR A 731 -24.63 3.08 -24.10
CA THR A 731 -25.70 3.99 -24.51
C THR A 731 -25.82 5.12 -23.50
N ARG A 732 -25.74 6.38 -23.96
CA ARG A 732 -25.98 7.58 -23.15
C ARG A 732 -27.17 8.34 -23.70
N ASP A 733 -28.22 8.46 -22.89
CA ASP A 733 -29.46 9.19 -23.23
C ASP A 733 -30.04 8.86 -24.62
N GLY A 734 -29.97 7.57 -25.00
CA GLY A 734 -30.44 7.03 -26.28
C GLY A 734 -29.38 7.00 -27.39
N ALA A 735 -28.28 7.75 -27.28
CA ALA A 735 -27.16 7.66 -28.20
C ALA A 735 -26.32 6.40 -27.92
N ALA A 736 -26.47 5.39 -28.78
CA ALA A 736 -25.82 4.09 -28.63
C ALA A 736 -24.48 4.01 -29.39
N MET A 737 -23.46 3.46 -28.72
CA MET A 737 -22.12 3.20 -29.22
C MET A 737 -21.88 1.69 -29.17
N ALA A 738 -21.64 1.04 -30.32
CA ALA A 738 -21.39 -0.40 -30.40
C ALA A 738 -19.90 -0.69 -30.66
N TYR A 739 -19.31 -1.59 -29.86
CA TYR A 739 -17.86 -1.80 -29.76
C TYR A 739 -17.46 -3.12 -30.41
N GLU A 740 -16.58 -3.04 -31.40
CA GLU A 740 -16.06 -4.18 -32.14
C GLU A 740 -14.58 -4.40 -31.78
N TYR A 741 -14.16 -5.64 -31.52
CA TYR A 741 -12.80 -5.98 -31.09
C TYR A 741 -12.09 -6.84 -32.14
N SER A 742 -10.79 -6.63 -32.34
CA SER A 742 -9.99 -7.37 -33.34
C SER A 742 -8.59 -7.72 -32.82
N PRO A 743 -8.19 -9.00 -32.83
CA PRO A 743 -8.99 -10.17 -33.20
C PRO A 743 -10.25 -10.36 -32.32
N VAL A 744 -11.25 -11.06 -32.85
CA VAL A 744 -12.55 -11.25 -32.17
C VAL A 744 -12.36 -11.90 -30.80
N GLY A 745 -13.02 -11.37 -29.78
CA GLY A 745 -12.92 -11.84 -28.39
C GLY A 745 -11.63 -11.42 -27.65
N THR A 746 -10.74 -10.64 -28.29
CA THR A 746 -9.62 -9.99 -27.58
C THR A 746 -10.03 -8.65 -27.00
N SER A 747 -9.20 -8.08 -26.13
CA SER A 747 -9.46 -6.78 -25.49
C SER A 747 -9.01 -5.55 -26.29
N ARG A 748 -8.47 -5.75 -27.51
CA ARG A 748 -8.09 -4.67 -28.43
C ARG A 748 -9.32 -4.17 -29.20
N LEU A 749 -9.87 -3.04 -28.76
CA LEU A 749 -10.97 -2.33 -29.44
C LEU A 749 -10.54 -1.97 -30.86
N ASN A 750 -11.30 -2.41 -31.87
CA ASN A 750 -11.06 -2.19 -33.29
C ASN A 750 -11.86 -1.01 -33.82
N ARG A 751 -13.16 -0.89 -33.50
CA ARG A 751 -14.03 0.19 -34.00
C ARG A 751 -15.16 0.46 -33.01
N ILE A 752 -15.62 1.71 -32.97
CA ILE A 752 -16.91 2.07 -32.35
C ILE A 752 -17.85 2.53 -33.46
N THR A 753 -18.85 1.70 -33.76
CA THR A 753 -19.90 2.03 -34.73
C THR A 753 -20.75 3.17 -34.21
N GLY A 754 -20.92 4.21 -35.04
CA GLY A 754 -21.57 5.48 -34.70
C GLY A 754 -20.64 6.62 -34.28
N VAL A 755 -19.34 6.37 -34.06
CA VAL A 755 -18.44 7.38 -33.46
C VAL A 755 -17.12 7.62 -34.22
N GLY A 756 -16.62 6.68 -35.03
CA GLY A 756 -15.39 6.95 -35.79
C GLY A 756 -14.83 5.80 -36.65
N THR A 757 -13.55 5.92 -36.99
CA THR A 757 -12.77 4.97 -37.80
C THR A 757 -12.17 3.84 -36.94
N THR A 758 -11.31 3.01 -37.53
CA THR A 758 -10.58 1.97 -36.79
C THR A 758 -9.59 2.57 -35.78
N TYR A 759 -9.44 1.91 -34.64
CA TYR A 759 -8.32 2.08 -33.73
C TYR A 759 -7.12 1.22 -34.18
N LEU A 760 -5.91 1.60 -33.78
CA LEU A 760 -4.67 0.83 -34.02
C LEU A 760 -3.84 0.73 -32.74
N TYR A 761 -2.96 -0.28 -32.66
CA TYR A 761 -2.08 -0.53 -31.52
C TYR A 761 -0.65 -0.85 -31.94
N ASP A 762 0.31 -0.62 -31.03
CA ASP A 762 1.67 -1.17 -31.14
C ASP A 762 1.76 -2.62 -30.61
N SER A 763 2.99 -3.15 -30.55
CA SER A 763 3.28 -4.47 -29.98
C SER A 763 3.16 -4.53 -28.45
N ASN A 764 3.20 -3.40 -27.74
CA ASN A 764 2.90 -3.32 -26.31
C ASN A 764 1.39 -3.27 -26.01
N GLY A 765 0.56 -2.96 -26.99
CA GLY A 765 -0.89 -2.78 -26.81
C GLY A 765 -1.29 -1.34 -26.48
N ASN A 766 -0.43 -0.36 -26.77
CA ASN A 766 -0.75 1.06 -26.68
C ASN A 766 -1.53 1.51 -27.92
N THR A 767 -2.60 2.29 -27.74
CA THR A 767 -3.44 2.80 -28.83
C THR A 767 -2.67 3.82 -29.67
N THR A 768 -2.10 3.42 -30.80
CA THR A 768 -1.38 4.31 -31.73
C THR A 768 -2.32 5.13 -32.62
N ARG A 769 -3.61 4.76 -32.72
CA ARG A 769 -4.64 5.60 -33.35
C ARG A 769 -5.97 5.56 -32.59
N ASP A 770 -6.47 6.73 -32.18
CA ASP A 770 -7.83 6.93 -31.69
C ASP A 770 -8.81 7.05 -32.87
N GLY A 771 -9.71 6.08 -33.00
CA GLY A 771 -10.67 6.03 -34.11
C GLY A 771 -11.67 7.19 -34.15
N ARG A 772 -12.04 7.78 -33.00
CA ARG A 772 -13.12 8.79 -32.91
C ARG A 772 -12.77 10.07 -33.65
N ALA A 773 -11.57 10.58 -33.38
CA ALA A 773 -11.04 11.81 -33.96
C ALA A 773 -9.92 11.54 -34.99
N ASN A 774 -9.71 10.27 -35.37
CA ASN A 774 -8.65 9.79 -36.25
C ASN A 774 -7.25 10.32 -35.88
N ARG A 775 -6.96 10.38 -34.57
CA ARG A 775 -5.72 10.96 -34.03
C ARG A 775 -4.63 9.90 -33.90
N THR A 776 -3.42 10.19 -34.35
CA THR A 776 -2.23 9.37 -34.12
C THR A 776 -1.62 9.70 -32.76
N LEU A 777 -1.17 8.67 -32.04
CA LEU A 777 -0.49 8.79 -30.74
C LEU A 777 0.92 8.17 -30.81
N ALA A 778 1.90 8.84 -30.23
CA ALA A 778 3.25 8.33 -30.05
C ALA A 778 3.58 8.19 -28.56
N TYR A 779 4.45 7.25 -28.20
CA TYR A 779 4.72 6.82 -26.82
C TYR A 779 6.23 6.77 -26.50
N ASN A 780 6.60 6.95 -25.23
CA ASN A 780 7.95 6.68 -24.73
C ASN A 780 8.11 5.23 -24.22
N HIS A 781 9.31 4.82 -23.79
CA HIS A 781 9.56 3.46 -23.25
C HIS A 781 8.73 3.11 -22.00
N LEU A 782 8.20 4.10 -21.27
CA LEU A 782 7.27 3.89 -20.14
C LEU A 782 5.82 3.69 -20.58
N ASN A 783 5.57 3.61 -21.89
CA ASN A 783 4.24 3.52 -22.50
C ASN A 783 3.32 4.72 -22.18
N LEU A 784 3.92 5.90 -21.93
CA LEU A 784 3.21 7.17 -21.75
C LEU A 784 3.14 7.98 -23.06
N PRO A 785 2.00 8.62 -23.40
CA PRO A 785 1.87 9.39 -24.64
C PRO A 785 2.78 10.63 -24.66
N VAL A 786 3.65 10.77 -25.66
CA VAL A 786 4.49 11.97 -25.87
C VAL A 786 3.89 12.95 -26.88
N SER A 787 3.04 12.48 -27.79
CA SER A 787 2.26 13.35 -28.67
C SER A 787 0.94 12.70 -29.10
N ILE A 788 -0.06 13.56 -29.34
CA ILE A 788 -1.38 13.21 -29.87
C ILE A 788 -1.70 14.23 -30.97
N SER A 789 -1.79 13.77 -32.21
CA SER A 789 -1.93 14.65 -33.39
C SER A 789 -3.16 15.55 -33.29
N GLY A 790 -2.98 16.87 -33.41
CA GLY A 790 -4.09 17.83 -33.32
C GLY A 790 -4.72 17.95 -31.92
N ALA A 791 -4.03 17.52 -30.86
CA ALA A 791 -4.44 17.75 -29.48
C ALA A 791 -3.31 18.32 -28.61
N GLY A 792 -2.12 17.69 -28.62
CA GLY A 792 -0.98 18.21 -27.86
C GLY A 792 0.24 17.29 -27.77
N SER A 793 1.25 17.75 -27.05
CA SER A 793 2.51 17.03 -26.75
C SER A 793 2.87 17.10 -25.26
N TYR A 794 3.73 16.19 -24.82
CA TYR A 794 4.05 15.98 -23.40
C TYR A 794 5.52 15.63 -23.18
N VAL A 795 6.13 16.19 -22.13
CA VAL A 795 7.49 15.86 -21.67
C VAL A 795 7.41 15.22 -20.30
N TYR A 796 8.23 14.19 -20.06
CA TYR A 796 8.30 13.46 -18.80
C TYR A 796 9.75 13.34 -18.32
N ASP A 797 9.96 13.14 -17.02
CA ASP A 797 11.19 12.48 -16.56
C ASP A 797 11.09 10.95 -16.67
N ALA A 798 12.19 10.24 -16.42
CA ALA A 798 12.24 8.78 -16.48
C ALA A 798 11.38 8.06 -15.43
N THR A 799 10.96 8.74 -14.35
CA THR A 799 9.89 8.23 -13.45
C THR A 799 8.50 8.36 -14.10
N GLY A 800 8.41 8.80 -15.35
CA GLY A 800 7.15 9.12 -16.02
C GLY A 800 6.37 10.19 -15.26
N ARG A 801 7.03 11.12 -14.56
CA ARG A 801 6.38 12.33 -14.08
C ARG A 801 6.25 13.28 -15.25
N LYS A 802 5.02 13.64 -15.63
CA LYS A 802 4.78 14.71 -16.60
C LYS A 802 5.38 16.00 -16.05
N LEU A 803 6.28 16.60 -16.81
CA LEU A 803 6.97 17.86 -16.50
C LEU A 803 6.42 19.02 -17.34
N GLN A 804 5.91 18.73 -18.54
CA GLN A 804 5.37 19.74 -19.44
C GLN A 804 4.26 19.14 -20.30
N SER A 805 3.27 19.95 -20.67
CA SER A 805 2.29 19.66 -21.73
C SER A 805 2.06 20.88 -22.60
N THR A 806 1.98 20.72 -23.92
CA THR A 806 1.54 21.77 -24.83
C THR A 806 0.18 21.38 -25.41
N LEU A 807 -0.89 22.02 -24.92
CA LEU A 807 -2.28 21.74 -25.31
C LEU A 807 -2.87 22.96 -26.03
N GLY A 808 -3.36 22.79 -27.26
CA GLY A 808 -3.93 23.90 -28.04
C GLY A 808 -2.99 25.09 -28.27
N GLY A 809 -1.67 24.88 -28.22
CA GLY A 809 -0.64 25.92 -28.28
C GLY A 809 -0.21 26.51 -26.92
N ILE A 810 -0.90 26.18 -25.83
CA ILE A 810 -0.54 26.62 -24.48
C ILE A 810 0.40 25.59 -23.83
N THR A 811 1.66 25.97 -23.64
CA THR A 811 2.62 25.20 -22.83
C THR A 811 2.35 25.43 -21.34
N THR A 812 2.21 24.34 -20.59
CA THR A 812 2.16 24.32 -19.11
C THR A 812 3.30 23.47 -18.58
N ASP A 813 4.13 24.01 -17.69
CA ASP A 813 5.11 23.24 -16.92
C ASP A 813 4.50 22.80 -15.58
N TYR A 814 4.82 21.58 -15.12
CA TYR A 814 4.27 20.95 -13.92
C TYR A 814 5.40 20.68 -12.91
N ILE A 815 5.34 21.35 -11.77
CA ILE A 815 6.36 21.26 -10.72
C ILE A 815 5.67 20.92 -9.40
N ASP A 816 5.37 19.64 -9.25
CA ASP A 816 4.86 19.01 -8.02
C ASP A 816 3.71 19.80 -7.38
N GLY A 817 2.63 19.97 -8.15
CA GLY A 817 1.42 20.71 -7.75
C GLY A 817 1.42 22.19 -8.14
N ILE A 818 2.56 22.79 -8.50
CA ILE A 818 2.60 24.13 -9.11
C ILE A 818 2.52 23.98 -10.64
N GLU A 819 1.60 24.68 -11.28
CA GLU A 819 1.56 24.83 -12.74
C GLU A 819 2.12 26.19 -13.16
N TRP A 820 2.86 26.25 -14.27
CA TRP A 820 3.39 27.48 -14.85
C TRP A 820 2.96 27.65 -16.32
N GLN A 821 2.47 28.84 -16.66
CA GLN A 821 2.09 29.24 -18.03
C GLN A 821 2.60 30.66 -18.30
N GLY A 822 3.20 30.90 -19.47
CA GLY A 822 3.70 32.23 -19.85
C GLY A 822 4.74 32.83 -18.88
N GLY A 823 5.51 31.99 -18.18
CA GLY A 823 6.49 32.42 -17.18
C GLY A 823 5.91 32.83 -15.81
N SER A 824 4.60 32.68 -15.60
CA SER A 824 3.92 32.91 -14.31
C SER A 824 3.25 31.64 -13.81
N ALA A 825 3.10 31.48 -12.49
CA ALA A 825 2.34 30.36 -11.93
C ALA A 825 0.85 30.51 -12.26
N SER A 826 0.23 29.50 -12.87
CA SER A 826 -1.19 29.49 -13.26
C SER A 826 -2.10 28.93 -12.16
N LEU A 827 -1.60 28.00 -11.35
CA LEU A 827 -2.19 27.57 -10.08
C LEU A 827 -1.15 26.87 -9.18
N ILE A 828 -1.49 26.73 -7.91
CA ILE A 828 -0.79 25.89 -6.94
C ILE A 828 -1.84 24.97 -6.32
N GLN A 829 -1.69 23.65 -6.44
CA GLN A 829 -2.59 22.69 -5.80
C GLN A 829 -2.49 22.76 -4.27
N MET A 830 -3.60 22.49 -3.59
CA MET A 830 -3.66 22.26 -2.15
C MET A 830 -4.62 21.10 -1.83
N GLU A 831 -4.59 20.66 -0.58
CA GLU A 831 -5.29 19.46 -0.08
C GLU A 831 -6.79 19.50 -0.43
N GLU A 832 -7.41 20.67 -0.28
CA GLU A 832 -8.84 20.89 -0.53
C GLU A 832 -9.12 21.79 -1.75
N GLY A 833 -8.19 21.91 -2.70
CA GLY A 833 -8.39 22.67 -3.93
C GLY A 833 -7.12 23.28 -4.54
N ARG A 834 -7.10 24.60 -4.72
CA ARG A 834 -5.95 25.33 -5.27
C ARG A 834 -5.83 26.77 -4.76
N ILE A 835 -4.62 27.30 -4.78
CA ILE A 835 -4.32 28.74 -4.71
C ILE A 835 -4.16 29.25 -6.14
N LEU A 836 -4.76 30.41 -6.42
CA LEU A 836 -4.80 31.05 -7.73
C LEU A 836 -3.65 32.07 -7.88
N PRO A 837 -3.34 32.56 -9.11
CA PRO A 837 -2.26 33.52 -9.34
C PRO A 837 -2.42 34.85 -8.57
N THR A 838 -3.65 35.17 -8.18
CA THR A 838 -4.01 36.33 -7.33
C THR A 838 -3.71 36.12 -5.84
N GLY A 839 -3.20 34.96 -5.44
CA GLY A 839 -3.09 34.52 -4.04
C GLY A 839 -4.42 34.10 -3.40
N ALA A 840 -5.54 34.15 -4.13
CA ALA A 840 -6.85 33.73 -3.64
C ALA A 840 -6.93 32.20 -3.54
N TYR A 841 -7.53 31.70 -2.46
CA TYR A 841 -7.78 30.27 -2.26
C TYR A 841 -9.13 29.88 -2.89
N GLU A 842 -9.16 28.79 -3.65
CA GLU A 842 -10.35 28.19 -4.24
C GLU A 842 -10.44 26.72 -3.83
N TYR A 843 -11.55 26.35 -3.22
CA TYR A 843 -11.79 25.07 -2.57
C TYR A 843 -12.70 24.19 -3.42
N LEU A 844 -12.45 22.88 -3.41
CA LEU A 844 -13.14 21.89 -4.24
C LEU A 844 -13.93 20.91 -3.36
N ILE A 845 -15.25 20.92 -3.53
CA ILE A 845 -16.16 19.99 -2.87
C ILE A 845 -16.31 18.76 -3.78
N ARG A 846 -16.09 17.57 -3.20
CA ARG A 846 -15.98 16.30 -3.94
C ARG A 846 -17.10 15.33 -3.56
N ASP A 847 -17.47 14.43 -4.48
CA ASP A 847 -18.33 13.28 -4.16
C ASP A 847 -17.52 12.09 -3.60
N HIS A 848 -18.21 10.98 -3.32
CA HIS A 848 -17.65 9.73 -2.78
C HIS A 848 -16.58 9.03 -3.64
N LEU A 849 -16.33 9.48 -4.87
CA LEU A 849 -15.25 8.98 -5.73
C LEU A 849 -14.08 9.98 -5.82
N GLY A 850 -14.15 11.08 -5.07
CA GLY A 850 -13.22 12.19 -5.19
C GLY A 850 -13.47 13.06 -6.42
N ASN A 851 -14.57 12.87 -7.16
CA ASN A 851 -14.88 13.71 -8.31
C ASN A 851 -15.21 15.12 -7.82
N THR A 852 -14.59 16.14 -8.38
CA THR A 852 -14.95 17.54 -8.09
C THR A 852 -16.37 17.81 -8.56
N ARG A 853 -17.26 18.22 -7.66
CA ARG A 853 -18.68 18.50 -7.95
C ARG A 853 -19.04 19.97 -7.89
N SER A 854 -18.47 20.71 -6.94
CA SER A 854 -18.60 22.17 -6.83
C SER A 854 -17.27 22.79 -6.43
N GLY A 855 -17.03 24.03 -6.84
CA GLY A 855 -15.88 24.83 -6.41
C GLY A 855 -16.34 26.15 -5.78
N PHE A 856 -15.63 26.66 -4.77
CA PHE A 856 -15.92 27.97 -4.18
C PHE A 856 -14.66 28.75 -3.79
N ARG A 857 -14.70 30.08 -3.87
CA ARG A 857 -13.58 30.95 -3.47
C ARG A 857 -13.69 31.42 -2.03
N ALA A 858 -12.53 31.70 -1.42
CA ALA A 858 -12.39 32.35 -0.14
C ALA A 858 -13.15 33.69 -0.07
N SER A 859 -14.30 33.68 0.62
CA SER A 859 -15.08 34.85 1.03
C SER A 859 -15.86 34.50 2.30
N ALA A 860 -16.42 35.49 3.00
CA ALA A 860 -17.17 35.27 4.24
C ALA A 860 -18.42 34.38 4.08
N THR A 861 -18.91 34.20 2.86
CA THR A 861 -20.03 33.33 2.48
C THR A 861 -19.61 32.14 1.61
N GLY A 862 -18.34 32.07 1.21
CA GLY A 862 -17.78 31.08 0.29
C GLY A 862 -18.46 31.09 -1.07
N THR A 863 -18.18 32.04 -1.97
CA THR A 863 -18.90 32.16 -3.24
C THR A 863 -18.61 30.98 -4.19
N GLU A 864 -19.64 30.23 -4.61
CA GLU A 864 -19.51 29.16 -5.62
C GLU A 864 -19.00 29.72 -6.95
N THR A 865 -18.07 29.01 -7.59
CA THR A 865 -17.49 29.36 -8.90
C THR A 865 -17.92 28.44 -10.03
N PHE A 866 -18.21 27.17 -9.72
CA PHE A 866 -18.79 26.24 -10.69
C PHE A 866 -19.46 25.05 -10.00
N ALA A 867 -20.38 24.41 -10.71
CA ALA A 867 -20.93 23.09 -10.39
C ALA A 867 -20.77 22.15 -11.60
N THR A 868 -20.62 20.85 -11.37
CA THR A 868 -20.46 19.85 -12.43
C THR A 868 -20.93 18.44 -12.01
N ASP A 869 -21.39 17.68 -13.01
CA ASP A 869 -21.96 16.35 -12.88
C ASP A 869 -21.33 15.40 -13.91
N TYR A 870 -21.29 14.10 -13.60
CA TYR A 870 -20.70 13.07 -14.45
C TYR A 870 -21.69 11.93 -14.72
N TYR A 871 -21.53 11.27 -15.86
CA TYR A 871 -21.98 9.89 -16.07
C TYR A 871 -21.15 8.94 -15.19
N PRO A 872 -21.64 7.73 -14.88
CA PRO A 872 -20.91 6.74 -14.08
C PRO A 872 -19.48 6.46 -14.57
N PHE A 873 -19.25 6.31 -15.89
CA PHE A 873 -17.89 6.16 -16.45
C PHE A 873 -17.10 7.48 -16.60
N GLY A 874 -17.51 8.56 -15.92
CA GLY A 874 -16.70 9.78 -15.73
C GLY A 874 -16.75 10.82 -16.85
N TYR A 875 -17.56 10.62 -17.88
CA TYR A 875 -17.84 11.68 -18.86
C TYR A 875 -18.64 12.80 -18.19
N SER A 876 -18.30 14.06 -18.44
CA SER A 876 -18.89 15.23 -17.80
C SER A 876 -20.14 15.74 -18.52
N HIS A 877 -21.26 15.90 -17.81
CA HIS A 877 -22.48 16.54 -18.34
C HIS A 877 -22.27 18.00 -18.78
N SER A 878 -21.26 18.67 -18.23
CA SER A 878 -20.80 20.02 -18.57
C SER A 878 -19.88 20.09 -19.81
N GLY A 879 -19.56 18.95 -20.44
CA GLY A 879 -18.76 18.89 -21.67
C GLY A 879 -17.24 19.12 -21.52
N GLY A 880 -16.72 19.45 -20.33
CA GLY A 880 -15.28 19.56 -20.08
C GLY A 880 -14.91 20.40 -18.85
N ALA A 881 -13.75 21.05 -18.94
CA ALA A 881 -13.21 21.94 -17.91
C ALA A 881 -14.17 23.11 -17.57
N THR A 882 -14.40 23.33 -16.27
CA THR A 882 -15.29 24.41 -15.79
C THR A 882 -14.59 25.77 -15.81
N SER A 883 -15.37 26.86 -15.93
CA SER A 883 -14.87 28.19 -16.30
C SER A 883 -14.55 29.11 -15.11
N SER A 884 -13.53 29.96 -15.30
CA SER A 884 -13.16 31.13 -14.47
C SER A 884 -13.00 30.89 -12.95
N PRO A 885 -11.82 30.45 -12.46
CA PRO A 885 -10.61 30.12 -13.21
C PRO A 885 -10.76 28.73 -13.81
N LYS A 886 -10.14 28.47 -14.96
CA LYS A 886 -10.37 27.19 -15.65
C LYS A 886 -9.95 26.00 -14.78
N ASN A 887 -10.87 25.13 -14.37
CA ASN A 887 -10.53 23.94 -13.59
C ASN A 887 -10.46 22.70 -14.48
N ARG A 888 -9.28 22.09 -14.52
CA ARG A 888 -9.01 20.84 -15.26
C ARG A 888 -9.09 19.60 -14.37
N TYR A 889 -9.06 19.75 -13.04
CA TYR A 889 -9.10 18.66 -12.07
C TYR A 889 -10.55 18.32 -11.73
N LEU A 890 -11.08 17.26 -12.34
CA LEU A 890 -12.51 16.97 -12.40
C LEU A 890 -12.84 15.56 -11.87
N TYR A 891 -13.04 14.59 -12.77
CA TYR A 891 -13.36 13.22 -12.44
C TYR A 891 -12.18 12.53 -11.72
N ASN A 892 -12.44 11.89 -10.59
CA ASN A 892 -11.45 11.35 -9.64
C ASN A 892 -10.35 12.38 -9.24
N GLY A 893 -10.65 13.68 -9.32
CA GLY A 893 -9.67 14.76 -9.14
C GLY A 893 -8.53 14.77 -10.17
N LYS A 894 -8.71 14.15 -11.35
CA LYS A 894 -7.69 14.03 -12.40
C LYS A 894 -7.78 15.13 -13.43
N GLU A 895 -6.64 15.39 -14.09
CA GLU A 895 -6.49 16.49 -15.02
C GLU A 895 -7.01 16.12 -16.41
N LEU A 896 -8.05 16.82 -16.87
CA LEU A 896 -8.55 16.73 -18.23
C LEU A 896 -7.50 17.29 -19.21
N GLN A 897 -6.92 16.41 -20.03
CA GLN A 897 -6.07 16.77 -21.16
C GLN A 897 -6.96 17.31 -22.28
N GLU A 898 -7.18 18.62 -22.24
CA GLU A 898 -8.07 19.36 -23.15
C GLU A 898 -7.73 19.11 -24.63
N VAL A 899 -8.71 19.33 -25.52
CA VAL A 899 -8.72 18.91 -26.94
C VAL A 899 -8.70 17.38 -27.13
N SER A 900 -7.90 16.62 -26.38
CA SER A 900 -7.90 15.15 -26.44
C SER A 900 -9.17 14.52 -25.82
N GLY A 901 -9.64 15.09 -24.71
CA GLY A 901 -10.77 14.59 -23.93
C GLY A 901 -10.41 13.51 -22.90
N TYR A 902 -9.13 13.15 -22.79
CA TYR A 902 -8.63 12.14 -21.85
C TYR A 902 -8.34 12.72 -20.46
N TYR A 903 -8.42 11.90 -19.43
CA TYR A 903 -7.91 12.21 -18.10
C TYR A 903 -6.50 11.63 -17.90
N ASP A 904 -5.56 12.45 -17.46
CA ASP A 904 -4.23 11.99 -17.03
C ASP A 904 -4.27 11.49 -15.58
N TYR A 905 -4.04 10.19 -15.40
CA TYR A 905 -3.97 9.56 -14.09
C TYR A 905 -2.54 9.46 -13.54
N GLY A 906 -1.52 9.52 -14.42
CA GLY A 906 -0.09 9.48 -14.09
C GLY A 906 0.68 8.25 -14.59
N ALA A 907 0.01 7.11 -14.72
CA ALA A 907 0.54 5.90 -15.37
C ALA A 907 -0.13 5.60 -16.73
N ARG A 908 -1.37 6.05 -16.93
CA ARG A 908 -2.16 5.89 -18.15
C ARG A 908 -3.04 7.11 -18.40
N PHE A 909 -3.51 7.28 -19.64
CA PHE A 909 -4.55 8.24 -20.00
C PHE A 909 -5.89 7.49 -20.17
N TYR A 910 -6.90 7.93 -19.42
CA TYR A 910 -8.25 7.35 -19.43
C TYR A 910 -9.16 8.07 -20.43
N ASP A 911 -9.98 7.34 -21.19
CA ASP A 911 -10.97 7.93 -22.08
C ASP A 911 -12.40 7.80 -21.51
N PRO A 912 -12.92 8.83 -20.83
CA PRO A 912 -14.26 8.80 -20.23
C PRO A 912 -15.37 8.71 -21.28
N VAL A 913 -15.11 9.11 -22.52
CA VAL A 913 -16.10 9.02 -23.61
C VAL A 913 -16.42 7.56 -23.93
N ILE A 914 -15.43 6.66 -23.85
CA ILE A 914 -15.58 5.23 -24.20
C ILE A 914 -15.49 4.27 -23.00
N GLY A 915 -15.27 4.78 -21.79
CA GLY A 915 -15.30 3.99 -20.55
C GLY A 915 -14.11 3.04 -20.34
N ARG A 916 -12.99 3.21 -21.05
CA ARG A 916 -11.82 2.30 -21.00
C ARG A 916 -10.48 3.01 -21.24
N TRP A 917 -9.38 2.32 -20.95
CA TRP A 917 -8.02 2.83 -21.17
C TRP A 917 -7.56 2.70 -22.62
N GLY A 918 -6.62 3.57 -23.02
CA GLY A 918 -5.90 3.48 -24.30
C GLY A 918 -4.68 2.56 -24.28
N THR A 919 -4.22 2.10 -23.12
CA THR A 919 -3.02 1.26 -22.96
C THR A 919 -3.30 0.08 -22.04
N VAL A 920 -2.49 -0.97 -22.15
CA VAL A 920 -2.57 -2.15 -21.27
C VAL A 920 -2.28 -1.75 -19.83
N ASP A 921 -3.02 -2.34 -18.91
CA ASP A 921 -2.88 -2.17 -17.46
C ASP A 921 -1.51 -2.68 -16.94
N PRO A 922 -0.69 -1.85 -16.28
CA PRO A 922 0.59 -2.29 -15.72
C PRO A 922 0.47 -3.40 -14.67
N MET A 923 -0.68 -3.52 -14.00
CA MET A 923 -1.00 -4.60 -13.06
C MET A 923 -2.05 -5.57 -13.64
N ALA A 924 -2.19 -5.67 -14.97
CA ALA A 924 -3.10 -6.61 -15.66
C ALA A 924 -2.99 -8.05 -15.14
N GLU A 925 -1.80 -8.47 -14.72
CA GLU A 925 -1.56 -9.82 -14.20
C GLU A 925 -1.96 -10.02 -12.73
N GLN A 926 -2.26 -8.97 -11.97
CA GLN A 926 -2.99 -9.10 -10.71
C GLN A 926 -4.50 -9.27 -10.94
N MET A 927 -4.97 -9.01 -12.16
CA MET A 927 -6.37 -8.90 -12.53
C MET A 927 -6.78 -9.85 -13.67
N ARG A 928 -6.17 -11.04 -13.75
CA ARG A 928 -6.20 -11.97 -14.90
C ARG A 928 -7.60 -12.38 -15.41
N ARG A 929 -8.63 -12.23 -14.57
CA ARG A 929 -10.05 -12.48 -14.85
C ARG A 929 -10.78 -11.32 -15.55
N HIS A 930 -10.11 -10.19 -15.78
CA HIS A 930 -10.65 -8.98 -16.38
C HIS A 930 -9.94 -8.60 -17.69
N SER A 931 -10.57 -7.78 -18.51
CA SER A 931 -9.94 -7.15 -19.67
C SER A 931 -8.78 -6.23 -19.25
N PRO A 932 -7.56 -6.36 -19.82
CA PRO A 932 -6.41 -5.48 -19.52
C PRO A 932 -6.55 -3.99 -19.89
N TYR A 933 -7.74 -3.55 -20.29
CA TYR A 933 -8.07 -2.15 -20.59
C TYR A 933 -9.32 -1.66 -19.81
N ASN A 934 -9.89 -2.47 -18.91
CA ASN A 934 -11.10 -2.05 -18.20
C ASN A 934 -10.81 -0.92 -17.20
N TYR A 935 -11.82 -0.12 -16.90
CA TYR A 935 -11.74 0.92 -15.88
C TYR A 935 -12.55 0.51 -14.65
N ALA A 936 -11.97 0.66 -13.45
CA ALA A 936 -12.64 0.45 -12.16
C ALA A 936 -13.39 -0.90 -12.02
N PHE A 937 -12.84 -2.01 -12.52
CA PHE A 937 -13.49 -3.33 -12.62
C PHE A 937 -14.84 -3.35 -13.39
N ASN A 938 -15.13 -2.31 -14.18
CA ASN A 938 -16.45 -1.98 -14.75
C ASN A 938 -17.53 -1.66 -13.69
N ASN A 939 -17.13 -1.25 -12.49
CA ASN A 939 -17.99 -0.76 -11.43
C ASN A 939 -17.45 0.59 -10.89
N PRO A 940 -17.50 1.64 -11.73
CA PRO A 940 -16.93 2.96 -11.40
C PRO A 940 -17.70 3.70 -10.29
N MET A 941 -18.84 3.16 -9.85
CA MET A 941 -19.57 3.69 -8.70
C MET A 941 -19.00 3.21 -7.35
N ARG A 942 -18.18 2.15 -7.35
CA ARG A 942 -17.60 1.53 -6.16
C ARG A 942 -16.07 1.63 -6.12
N PHE A 943 -15.42 1.55 -7.28
CA PHE A 943 -13.97 1.60 -7.41
C PHE A 943 -13.54 2.84 -8.22
N ILE A 944 -12.33 3.28 -7.95
CA ILE A 944 -11.57 4.24 -8.77
C ILE A 944 -10.26 3.56 -9.17
N ASP A 945 -9.50 4.11 -10.12
CA ASP A 945 -8.08 3.76 -10.29
C ASP A 945 -7.28 5.01 -9.91
N PRO A 946 -6.73 5.14 -8.69
CA PRO A 946 -6.25 6.45 -8.24
C PRO A 946 -4.90 6.91 -8.85
N ASP A 947 -4.20 6.12 -9.67
CA ASP A 947 -2.96 6.54 -10.37
C ASP A 947 -2.80 5.99 -11.82
N GLY A 948 -3.71 5.11 -12.25
CA GLY A 948 -3.63 4.43 -13.53
C GLY A 948 -2.88 3.10 -13.47
N MET A 949 -2.54 2.56 -12.29
CA MET A 949 -1.90 1.26 -12.14
C MET A 949 -2.86 0.13 -11.80
N ALA A 950 -3.89 0.40 -10.98
CA ALA A 950 -4.84 -0.62 -10.56
C ALA A 950 -6.11 -0.01 -9.93
N PRO A 951 -7.30 -0.50 -10.30
CA PRO A 951 -8.52 -0.26 -9.54
C PRO A 951 -8.41 -0.56 -8.04
N ARG A 952 -8.82 0.40 -7.22
CA ARG A 952 -8.94 0.31 -5.75
C ARG A 952 -10.30 0.83 -5.30
N TYR A 953 -10.78 0.36 -4.14
CA TYR A 953 -11.95 0.97 -3.50
C TYR A 953 -11.57 2.38 -3.03
N ASN A 954 -12.43 3.38 -3.22
CA ASN A 954 -12.16 4.72 -2.70
C ASN A 954 -12.29 4.73 -1.16
N TRP A 955 -11.17 4.66 -0.46
CA TRP A 955 -11.10 4.73 1.01
C TRP A 955 -11.17 6.19 1.48
N ASP A 956 -10.58 7.10 0.71
CA ASP A 956 -10.29 8.51 1.01
C ASP A 956 -11.53 9.39 1.26
N THR A 957 -12.72 8.94 0.86
CA THR A 957 -13.99 9.62 1.16
C THR A 957 -14.80 8.97 2.30
N GLY A 958 -14.38 7.78 2.77
CA GLY A 958 -15.19 6.94 3.65
C GLY A 958 -14.51 6.40 4.91
N GLN A 959 -13.19 6.29 4.96
CA GLN A 959 -12.46 5.66 6.06
C GLN A 959 -11.13 6.37 6.39
N TYR A 960 -10.38 5.80 7.35
CA TYR A 960 -9.40 6.50 8.16
C TYR A 960 -7.95 6.24 7.76
N GLU A 961 -7.20 7.32 7.62
CA GLU A 961 -5.89 7.43 8.28
C GLU A 961 -6.19 7.58 9.79
N GLU A 962 -5.53 6.90 10.74
CA GLU A 962 -4.15 6.41 10.70
C GLU A 962 -4.01 4.99 11.27
N GLU A 963 -3.00 4.26 10.79
CA GLU A 963 -1.92 3.84 11.70
C GLU A 963 -0.65 4.58 11.22
N ASP A 964 0.04 5.26 12.14
CA ASP A 964 1.26 6.07 11.92
C ASP A 964 1.26 7.25 10.93
N GLY A 965 0.13 7.57 10.29
CA GLY A 965 -0.12 8.92 9.79
C GLY A 965 0.70 9.40 8.60
N LYS A 966 1.48 8.52 7.96
CA LYS A 966 1.92 8.70 6.57
C LYS A 966 0.72 9.16 5.71
N GLU A 967 0.88 10.16 4.83
CA GLU A 967 -0.12 10.38 3.75
C GLU A 967 -0.41 9.03 3.05
N VAL A 968 -1.63 8.83 2.55
CA VAL A 968 -1.91 7.80 1.53
C VAL A 968 -1.23 8.15 0.19
N SER A 969 0.10 8.04 0.18
CA SER A 969 0.74 7.32 -0.91
C SER A 969 0.67 5.82 -0.62
N TRP A 970 -0.27 5.16 -1.29
CA TRP A 970 -0.19 3.82 -1.93
C TRP A 970 0.20 2.55 -1.16
N GLU A 971 0.95 2.65 -0.07
CA GLU A 971 1.47 1.56 0.77
C GLU A 971 0.37 0.70 1.38
N TYR A 972 -0.67 1.34 1.95
CA TYR A 972 -1.63 0.68 2.85
C TYR A 972 -2.77 -0.12 2.18
N VAL A 973 -2.73 -0.30 0.86
CA VAL A 973 -3.50 -1.37 0.16
C VAL A 973 -2.57 -2.45 -0.37
N GLY A 974 -1.25 -2.24 -0.35
CA GLY A 974 -0.28 -3.32 -0.52
C GLY A 974 -0.29 -4.27 0.68
N ASP A 975 -0.45 -3.76 1.90
CA ASP A 975 -0.25 -4.58 3.10
C ASP A 975 -1.41 -5.54 3.41
N PHE A 976 -2.61 -5.32 2.85
CA PHE A 976 -3.68 -6.34 2.82
C PHE A 976 -3.39 -7.49 1.84
N LEU A 977 -2.43 -7.31 0.92
CA LEU A 977 -1.90 -8.35 0.01
C LEU A 977 -0.53 -8.90 0.45
N LYS A 978 0.13 -8.32 1.46
CA LYS A 978 1.35 -8.88 2.07
C LYS A 978 1.08 -9.75 3.30
N HIS A 979 0.06 -9.43 4.11
CA HIS A 979 -0.17 -10.10 5.40
C HIS A 979 -0.84 -11.50 5.33
N ASN A 980 -0.88 -12.13 4.14
CA ASN A 980 -1.25 -13.55 3.98
C ASN A 980 -0.13 -14.38 3.31
N ASP A 981 0.99 -13.73 2.97
CA ASP A 981 2.15 -14.33 2.33
C ASP A 981 3.30 -14.26 3.33
N GLY A 982 3.57 -15.38 4.00
CA GLY A 982 4.56 -15.45 5.06
C GLY A 982 5.99 -15.37 4.54
N PHE A 983 6.45 -14.20 4.08
CA PHE A 983 7.86 -13.90 3.87
C PHE A 983 8.34 -12.76 4.77
N GLU A 984 8.63 -13.07 6.03
CA GLU A 984 9.73 -12.36 6.69
C GLU A 984 11.01 -12.75 5.94
N SER A 985 11.46 -11.86 5.05
CA SER A 985 12.87 -11.78 4.71
C SER A 985 13.53 -10.93 5.79
N SER A 986 14.47 -11.50 6.54
CA SER A 986 15.14 -10.82 7.65
C SER A 986 16.19 -9.84 7.15
N VAL A 987 15.76 -8.83 6.39
CA VAL A 987 16.54 -7.62 6.13
C VAL A 987 16.28 -6.66 7.28
N SER A 988 17.06 -6.80 8.36
CA SER A 988 16.99 -5.92 9.53
C SER A 988 17.55 -4.54 9.19
N ALA A 989 16.69 -3.66 8.69
CA ALA A 989 16.82 -2.22 8.78
C ALA A 989 15.49 -1.71 9.36
N ASP A 990 15.42 -1.61 10.69
CA ASP A 990 14.18 -1.30 11.40
C ASP A 990 13.62 0.07 10.98
N ASP A 991 12.33 0.10 10.62
CA ASP A 991 11.70 1.08 9.72
C ASP A 991 10.54 1.86 10.42
N PRO A 992 10.03 3.00 9.89
CA PRO A 992 10.66 3.99 8.99
C PRO A 992 11.15 5.25 9.76
N PRO A 993 10.28 6.07 10.40
CA PRO A 993 9.03 6.67 9.93
C PRO A 993 9.24 7.94 9.07
N GLY A 994 8.15 8.50 8.53
CA GLY A 994 8.07 9.90 8.08
C GLY A 994 6.69 10.22 7.52
N LYS A 995 6.21 11.47 7.61
CA LYS A 995 5.12 11.93 6.71
C LYS A 995 5.68 12.50 5.43
N LYS A 996 4.84 12.39 4.40
CA LYS A 996 5.13 12.64 3.00
C LYS A 996 4.63 14.05 2.64
N SER A 997 5.19 14.58 1.56
CA SER A 997 4.56 15.59 0.70
C SER A 997 5.29 15.54 -0.64
N GLY A 998 4.54 15.46 -1.74
CA GLY A 998 5.04 15.64 -3.11
C GLY A 998 5.98 14.55 -3.67
N SER A 999 5.60 14.04 -4.84
CA SER A 999 6.44 13.50 -5.94
C SER A 999 7.47 12.38 -5.73
N GLY A 1000 7.79 11.91 -4.51
CA GLY A 1000 8.71 10.77 -4.33
C GLY A 1000 8.21 9.43 -4.89
N TRP A 1001 6.89 9.22 -4.92
CA TRP A 1001 6.28 7.90 -5.17
C TRP A 1001 6.04 7.53 -6.64
N LYS A 1002 6.74 8.20 -7.59
CA LYS A 1002 6.69 7.83 -9.01
C LYS A 1002 7.75 6.81 -9.45
N GLN A 1003 8.65 6.37 -8.56
CA GLN A 1003 9.67 5.35 -8.85
C GLN A 1003 9.26 3.93 -8.44
N ALA A 1004 9.14 3.61 -7.15
CA ALA A 1004 8.89 2.22 -6.71
C ALA A 1004 7.61 1.57 -7.26
N GLY A 1005 6.53 2.35 -7.47
CA GLY A 1005 5.32 1.87 -8.14
C GLY A 1005 5.49 1.63 -9.65
N LYS A 1006 6.57 2.13 -10.26
CA LYS A 1006 6.88 2.05 -11.69
C LYS A 1006 7.99 1.09 -12.06
N ASP A 1007 8.69 0.50 -11.09
CA ASP A 1007 9.47 -0.71 -11.34
C ASP A 1007 8.57 -1.91 -11.71
N PHE A 1008 7.26 -1.81 -11.43
CA PHE A 1008 6.22 -2.67 -12.02
C PHE A 1008 5.86 -2.36 -13.48
N VAL A 1009 6.19 -1.18 -14.05
CA VAL A 1009 5.89 -0.84 -15.46
C VAL A 1009 6.77 -1.65 -16.43
N ASP A 1010 7.98 -1.99 -16.00
CA ASP A 1010 8.88 -2.96 -16.65
C ASP A 1010 8.51 -4.43 -16.32
N GLY A 1011 7.43 -4.66 -15.56
CA GLY A 1011 6.89 -5.98 -15.31
C GLY A 1011 7.76 -6.89 -14.43
N ILE A 1012 8.71 -6.34 -13.67
CA ILE A 1012 9.74 -7.08 -12.93
C ILE A 1012 9.13 -8.24 -12.10
N PRO A 1013 9.44 -9.51 -12.44
CA PRO A 1013 8.95 -10.64 -11.67
C PRO A 1013 9.81 -10.83 -10.42
N VAL A 1014 9.30 -10.40 -9.26
CA VAL A 1014 9.82 -10.86 -7.96
C VAL A 1014 9.32 -12.29 -7.75
N VAL A 1015 10.06 -13.25 -8.31
CA VAL A 1015 9.71 -14.67 -8.28
C VAL A 1015 10.87 -15.45 -7.68
N GLY A 1016 10.63 -15.98 -6.47
CA GLY A 1016 11.53 -16.90 -5.77
C GLY A 1016 11.57 -18.29 -6.44
N PRO A 1017 12.56 -19.13 -6.10
CA PRO A 1017 12.82 -20.37 -6.82
C PRO A 1017 11.76 -21.46 -6.68
N ALA A 1018 11.62 -22.21 -7.77
CA ALA A 1018 10.77 -23.39 -7.86
C ALA A 1018 11.38 -24.55 -7.03
N LEU A 1019 10.80 -24.80 -5.85
CA LEU A 1019 11.24 -25.87 -4.96
C LEU A 1019 10.95 -27.25 -5.58
N ARG A 1020 11.97 -28.12 -5.65
CA ARG A 1020 11.77 -29.51 -6.05
C ARG A 1020 11.27 -30.35 -4.87
N SER A 1021 10.68 -31.50 -5.19
CA SER A 1021 10.22 -32.50 -4.20
C SER A 1021 11.39 -33.06 -3.36
N GLY A 1022 11.78 -32.34 -2.31
CA GLY A 1022 12.87 -32.69 -1.40
C GLY A 1022 13.61 -31.47 -0.81
N ASP A 1023 13.46 -30.29 -1.41
CA ASP A 1023 14.14 -29.08 -0.95
C ASP A 1023 13.51 -28.50 0.31
N LYS A 1024 14.32 -27.77 1.10
CA LYS A 1024 13.85 -27.07 2.29
C LYS A 1024 13.18 -25.77 1.88
N LEU A 1025 11.89 -25.62 2.22
CA LEU A 1025 11.14 -24.37 2.11
C LEU A 1025 11.95 -23.21 2.72
N ASN A 1026 12.38 -22.29 1.86
CA ASN A 1026 12.74 -20.95 2.27
C ASN A 1026 11.54 -20.04 2.01
N ASN A 1027 11.56 -18.87 2.66
CA ASN A 1027 10.34 -18.18 3.03
C ASN A 1027 9.71 -17.35 1.88
N GLY A 1028 10.30 -17.37 0.66
CA GLY A 1028 9.91 -16.52 -0.48
C GLY A 1028 9.19 -17.20 -1.65
N ASP A 1029 8.86 -18.49 -1.53
CA ASP A 1029 8.52 -19.35 -2.68
C ASP A 1029 6.99 -19.56 -2.88
N LEU A 1030 6.13 -18.66 -2.37
CA LEU A 1030 4.67 -18.84 -2.29
C LEU A 1030 3.80 -17.88 -3.14
N VAL A 1031 4.37 -16.79 -3.68
CA VAL A 1031 3.66 -15.61 -4.23
C VAL A 1031 2.73 -15.92 -5.42
N GLY A 1032 2.84 -17.10 -6.04
CA GLY A 1032 2.09 -17.47 -7.24
C GLY A 1032 0.61 -17.85 -7.05
N ALA A 1033 0.16 -18.19 -5.84
CA ALA A 1033 -1.17 -18.77 -5.59
C ALA A 1033 -2.09 -17.93 -4.67
N THR A 1034 -1.53 -17.01 -3.90
CA THR A 1034 -2.18 -16.21 -2.86
C THR A 1034 -2.95 -15.00 -3.40
N ALA A 1035 -2.49 -14.41 -4.51
CA ALA A 1035 -3.05 -13.17 -5.07
C ALA A 1035 -4.58 -13.22 -5.33
N ASP A 1036 -5.07 -14.24 -6.05
CA ASP A 1036 -6.52 -14.37 -6.33
C ASP A 1036 -7.32 -14.71 -5.05
N PHE A 1037 -6.70 -15.37 -4.06
CA PHE A 1037 -7.30 -15.63 -2.75
C PHE A 1037 -7.55 -14.32 -1.98
N GLY A 1038 -6.59 -13.39 -2.02
CA GLY A 1038 -6.74 -12.04 -1.49
C GLY A 1038 -7.86 -11.25 -2.16
N TYR A 1039 -7.94 -11.27 -3.50
CA TYR A 1039 -9.00 -10.56 -4.23
C TYR A 1039 -10.39 -11.22 -4.13
N GLY A 1040 -10.48 -12.55 -4.02
CA GLY A 1040 -11.73 -13.26 -3.76
C GLY A 1040 -12.27 -12.96 -2.36
N LEU A 1041 -11.39 -12.86 -1.36
CA LEU A 1041 -11.77 -12.43 -0.02
C LEU A 1041 -12.05 -10.92 0.07
N ALA A 1042 -11.36 -10.05 -0.68
CA ALA A 1042 -11.64 -8.60 -0.70
C ALA A 1042 -13.05 -8.28 -1.28
N GLU A 1043 -13.55 -9.10 -2.21
CA GLU A 1043 -14.93 -9.05 -2.70
C GLU A 1043 -15.97 -9.43 -1.62
N ALA A 1044 -15.57 -10.16 -0.56
CA ALA A 1044 -16.43 -10.64 0.53
C ALA A 1044 -16.17 -9.99 1.91
N PHE A 1045 -15.01 -9.38 2.13
CA PHE A 1045 -14.53 -8.78 3.38
C PHE A 1045 -13.90 -7.40 3.11
N THR A 1046 -14.74 -6.39 2.89
CA THR A 1046 -14.34 -4.97 2.89
C THR A 1046 -15.13 -4.21 3.95
N PHE A 1047 -14.96 -4.63 5.21
CA PHE A 1047 -15.88 -4.28 6.31
C PHE A 1047 -15.15 -3.68 7.50
N GLY A 1048 -15.52 -2.43 7.82
CA GLY A 1048 -14.74 -1.53 8.66
C GLY A 1048 -14.76 -1.89 10.15
N TYR A 1049 -13.56 -2.10 10.69
CA TYR A 1049 -13.27 -2.17 12.12
C TYR A 1049 -11.96 -1.42 12.34
N GLY A 1050 -11.91 -0.52 13.32
CA GLY A 1050 -10.65 0.09 13.74
C GLY A 1050 -9.68 -0.95 14.30
N SER A 1051 -8.38 -0.73 14.07
CA SER A 1051 -7.20 -1.25 14.78
C SER A 1051 -7.03 -2.77 15.03
N ARG A 1052 -8.03 -3.64 14.83
CA ARG A 1052 -7.94 -5.04 15.28
C ARG A 1052 -8.20 -6.16 14.29
N LEU A 1053 -8.98 -6.04 13.21
CA LEU A 1053 -9.18 -7.22 12.34
C LEU A 1053 -7.95 -7.59 11.49
N ALA A 1054 -7.11 -6.62 11.11
CA ALA A 1054 -5.77 -6.91 10.60
C ALA A 1054 -4.94 -7.70 11.64
N SER A 1055 -4.93 -7.21 12.89
CA SER A 1055 -4.25 -7.87 14.01
C SER A 1055 -4.84 -9.25 14.37
N THR A 1056 -6.14 -9.49 14.14
CA THR A 1056 -6.82 -10.75 14.48
C THR A 1056 -6.68 -11.79 13.37
N ALA A 1057 -6.66 -11.39 12.09
CA ALA A 1057 -6.27 -12.28 11.00
C ALA A 1057 -4.81 -12.73 11.16
N SER A 1058 -3.91 -11.77 11.38
CA SER A 1058 -2.52 -12.03 11.77
C SER A 1058 -2.47 -12.94 13.01
N ASN A 1059 -3.17 -12.62 14.10
CA ASN A 1059 -3.23 -13.48 15.29
C ASN A 1059 -3.88 -14.84 15.06
N PHE A 1060 -4.69 -15.09 14.01
CA PHE A 1060 -5.21 -16.43 13.75
C PHE A 1060 -4.18 -17.29 13.02
N PHE A 1061 -3.47 -16.72 12.03
CA PHE A 1061 -2.36 -17.39 11.36
C PHE A 1061 -1.16 -17.58 12.30
N VAL A 1062 -0.81 -16.54 13.08
CA VAL A 1062 0.17 -16.59 14.16
C VAL A 1062 -0.28 -17.50 15.31
N LYS A 1063 -1.57 -17.66 15.62
CA LYS A 1063 -2.04 -18.72 16.54
C LYS A 1063 -2.01 -20.12 15.91
N PHE A 1064 -2.06 -20.26 14.58
CA PHE A 1064 -1.85 -21.55 13.92
C PHE A 1064 -0.36 -21.95 13.95
N LEU A 1065 0.52 -21.01 13.59
CA LEU A 1065 1.98 -21.15 13.73
C LEU A 1065 2.39 -21.37 15.20
N ASN A 1066 1.84 -20.59 16.14
CA ASN A 1066 2.14 -20.74 17.57
C ASN A 1066 1.45 -21.96 18.21
N ARG A 1067 0.37 -22.50 17.64
CA ARG A 1067 -0.17 -23.81 18.05
C ARG A 1067 0.75 -24.96 17.63
N ASN A 1068 1.51 -24.80 16.54
CA ASN A 1068 2.61 -25.69 16.18
C ASN A 1068 3.87 -25.42 17.03
N ALA A 1069 4.20 -24.17 17.35
CA ALA A 1069 5.31 -23.84 18.26
C ALA A 1069 5.08 -24.40 19.68
N ALA A 1070 3.85 -24.27 20.20
CA ALA A 1070 3.43 -24.80 21.50
C ALA A 1070 3.33 -26.34 21.54
N ASN A 1071 3.16 -27.00 20.39
CA ASN A 1071 3.19 -28.46 20.26
C ASN A 1071 4.50 -28.99 19.62
N GLY A 1072 5.58 -28.20 19.69
CA GLY A 1072 6.90 -28.58 19.22
C GLY A 1072 7.17 -28.22 17.77
N GLY A 1073 8.04 -27.22 17.57
CA GLY A 1073 8.60 -26.90 16.25
C GLY A 1073 9.44 -28.04 15.65
N ILE A 1074 9.83 -27.86 14.39
CA ILE A 1074 10.56 -28.84 13.56
C ILE A 1074 11.73 -29.46 14.35
N GLN A 1075 11.71 -30.78 14.57
CA GLN A 1075 12.72 -31.47 15.38
C GLN A 1075 14.08 -31.58 14.64
N LEU A 1076 14.94 -30.55 14.79
CA LEU A 1076 16.29 -30.51 14.21
C LEU A 1076 17.17 -31.69 14.66
N ALA A 1077 16.98 -32.17 15.89
CA ALA A 1077 17.86 -33.12 16.56
C ALA A 1077 18.11 -34.44 15.79
N LYS A 1078 17.13 -34.98 15.07
CA LYS A 1078 17.14 -36.41 14.67
C LYS A 1078 17.71 -36.73 13.28
N LYS A 1079 17.89 -35.75 12.38
CA LYS A 1079 18.37 -36.00 11.00
C LYS A 1079 19.80 -35.49 10.71
N THR A 1080 20.43 -34.77 11.63
CA THR A 1080 21.78 -34.17 11.42
C THR A 1080 22.79 -34.50 12.52
N PHE A 1081 22.39 -34.54 13.79
CA PHE A 1081 23.32 -34.74 14.92
C PHE A 1081 22.96 -35.95 15.80
N GLY A 1082 22.45 -37.03 15.19
CA GLY A 1082 21.93 -38.21 15.90
C GLY A 1082 22.88 -38.74 16.99
N HIS A 1083 24.15 -38.97 16.66
CA HIS A 1083 25.17 -39.46 17.60
C HIS A 1083 25.33 -38.58 18.86
N THR A 1084 25.32 -37.26 18.69
CA THR A 1084 25.42 -36.29 19.79
C THR A 1084 24.26 -36.47 20.77
N PHE A 1085 23.02 -36.53 20.28
CA PHE A 1085 21.84 -36.56 21.16
C PHE A 1085 21.49 -37.96 21.68
N THR A 1086 21.86 -39.03 20.97
CA THR A 1086 21.79 -40.41 21.50
C THR A 1086 22.84 -40.73 22.56
N THR A 1087 23.81 -39.84 22.80
CA THR A 1087 24.83 -40.02 23.85
C THR A 1087 24.76 -38.95 24.93
N HIS A 1088 24.58 -37.67 24.57
CA HIS A 1088 24.65 -36.52 25.48
C HIS A 1088 23.35 -35.69 25.57
N GLY A 1089 22.23 -36.17 25.02
CA GLY A 1089 20.95 -35.43 24.99
C GLY A 1089 20.15 -35.38 26.30
N ASP A 1090 19.07 -34.60 26.27
CA ASP A 1090 18.11 -34.41 27.37
C ASP A 1090 17.56 -35.72 27.98
N GLY A 1091 17.19 -36.70 27.15
CA GLY A 1091 16.72 -38.02 27.59
C GLY A 1091 17.79 -38.91 28.25
N MET A 1092 19.09 -38.58 28.14
CA MET A 1092 20.18 -39.50 28.51
C MET A 1092 20.58 -39.47 30.00
N THR A 1093 19.83 -38.76 30.86
CA THR A 1093 20.18 -38.50 32.27
C THR A 1093 20.65 -39.75 33.04
N ASN A 1094 19.85 -40.81 33.09
CA ASN A 1094 20.16 -42.00 33.89
C ASN A 1094 21.35 -42.80 33.32
N PHE A 1095 21.46 -42.87 32.00
CA PHE A 1095 22.61 -43.47 31.32
C PHE A 1095 23.91 -42.72 31.64
N LEU A 1096 23.88 -41.39 31.63
CA LEU A 1096 25.04 -40.55 31.91
C LEU A 1096 25.43 -40.54 33.38
N ILE A 1097 24.48 -40.61 34.33
CA ILE A 1097 24.79 -40.82 35.76
C ILE A 1097 25.50 -42.16 35.97
N ASN A 1098 24.99 -43.25 35.38
CA ASN A 1098 25.60 -44.57 35.49
C ASN A 1098 26.97 -44.62 34.78
N ARG A 1099 27.13 -43.91 33.65
CA ARG A 1099 28.42 -43.78 32.95
C ARG A 1099 29.43 -42.93 33.74
N ALA A 1100 29.00 -41.86 34.42
CA ALA A 1100 29.87 -41.05 35.26
C ALA A 1100 30.41 -41.87 36.45
N LYS A 1101 29.52 -42.61 37.11
CA LYS A 1101 29.87 -43.55 38.20
C LYS A 1101 30.80 -44.67 37.73
N GLY A 1102 30.47 -45.33 36.61
CA GLY A 1102 31.22 -46.48 36.10
C GLY A 1102 32.56 -46.15 35.42
N SER A 1103 32.78 -44.90 35.00
CA SER A 1103 34.05 -44.46 34.38
C SER A 1103 34.95 -43.63 35.29
N GLY A 1104 34.43 -43.14 36.44
CA GLY A 1104 35.11 -42.16 37.27
C GLY A 1104 35.29 -40.77 36.63
N MET A 1105 34.73 -40.55 35.43
CA MET A 1105 34.88 -39.31 34.65
C MET A 1105 33.56 -38.56 34.52
N ALA A 1106 33.61 -37.25 34.69
CA ALA A 1106 32.44 -36.38 34.54
C ALA A 1106 31.86 -36.44 33.11
N GLN A 1107 30.54 -36.38 32.98
CA GLN A 1107 29.83 -36.52 31.71
C GLN A 1107 29.00 -35.27 31.39
N GLY A 1108 29.16 -34.72 30.18
CA GLY A 1108 28.32 -33.60 29.71
C GLY A 1108 26.92 -34.05 29.29
N GLN A 1109 25.90 -33.22 29.56
CA GLN A 1109 24.53 -33.42 29.11
C GLN A 1109 23.86 -32.12 28.68
N PHE A 1110 23.27 -32.10 27.48
CA PHE A 1110 22.35 -31.07 27.02
C PHE A 1110 20.97 -31.25 27.68
N LEU A 1111 20.32 -30.15 28.05
CA LEU A 1111 18.98 -30.15 28.66
C LEU A 1111 17.88 -29.67 27.69
N ASP A 1112 18.28 -29.27 26.49
CA ASP A 1112 17.42 -28.87 25.38
C ASP A 1112 18.16 -29.22 24.07
N ASN A 1113 17.75 -30.31 23.42
CA ASN A 1113 18.42 -30.76 22.19
C ASN A 1113 18.25 -29.77 21.01
N GLN A 1114 17.23 -28.89 21.01
CA GLN A 1114 17.03 -27.92 19.92
C GLN A 1114 18.00 -26.75 20.05
N LYS A 1115 18.09 -26.14 21.25
CA LYS A 1115 19.08 -25.07 21.51
C LYS A 1115 20.51 -25.57 21.38
N ALA A 1116 20.77 -26.81 21.77
CA ALA A 1116 22.05 -27.48 21.51
C ALA A 1116 22.33 -27.65 20.00
N ALA A 1117 21.35 -28.13 19.21
CA ALA A 1117 21.52 -28.30 17.77
C ALA A 1117 21.80 -26.98 17.05
N GLN A 1118 21.08 -25.90 17.41
CA GLN A 1118 21.31 -24.57 16.85
C GLN A 1118 22.72 -24.06 17.20
N PHE A 1119 23.12 -24.10 18.47
CA PHE A 1119 24.47 -23.70 18.89
C PHE A 1119 25.58 -24.46 18.16
N ILE A 1120 25.38 -25.75 17.86
CA ILE A 1120 26.33 -26.56 17.07
C ILE A 1120 26.37 -26.08 15.61
N LEU A 1121 25.23 -25.74 14.99
CA LEU A 1121 25.15 -25.19 13.63
C LEU A 1121 25.84 -23.82 13.53
N ASP A 1122 25.54 -22.90 14.45
CA ASP A 1122 26.11 -21.54 14.50
C ASP A 1122 27.64 -21.52 14.64
N ASN A 1123 28.23 -22.65 15.04
CA ASN A 1123 29.64 -22.78 15.36
C ASN A 1123 30.40 -23.86 14.56
N VAL A 1124 29.75 -24.61 13.65
CA VAL A 1124 30.40 -25.70 12.90
C VAL A 1124 31.62 -25.23 12.10
N GLY A 1125 31.59 -24.02 11.54
CA GLY A 1125 32.72 -23.44 10.81
C GLY A 1125 34.00 -23.28 11.66
N LYS A 1126 33.88 -23.30 13.00
CA LYS A 1126 35.02 -23.16 13.92
C LYS A 1126 35.80 -24.48 14.13
N THR A 1127 35.31 -25.62 13.63
CA THR A 1127 36.02 -26.92 13.75
C THR A 1127 37.04 -27.19 12.64
N ALA A 1128 37.33 -26.21 11.76
CA ALA A 1128 38.23 -26.38 10.62
C ALA A 1128 39.64 -26.87 11.01
N ASN A 1129 40.14 -26.44 12.16
CA ASN A 1129 41.48 -26.77 12.68
C ASN A 1129 41.45 -27.83 13.79
N GLY A 1130 40.38 -28.64 13.89
CA GLY A 1130 40.27 -29.72 14.88
C GLY A 1130 39.16 -29.51 15.91
N ALA A 1131 39.28 -30.20 17.06
CA ALA A 1131 38.26 -30.15 18.12
C ALA A 1131 38.42 -28.91 19.01
N VAL A 1132 37.35 -28.12 19.13
CA VAL A 1132 37.36 -26.80 19.80
C VAL A 1132 36.38 -26.75 20.97
N ASN A 1133 36.78 -26.10 22.06
CA ASN A 1133 35.90 -25.77 23.20
C ASN A 1133 35.35 -24.35 22.99
N ILE A 1134 34.03 -24.19 23.01
CA ILE A 1134 33.36 -22.91 22.73
C ILE A 1134 32.59 -22.48 23.98
N PRO A 1135 32.80 -21.26 24.53
CA PRO A 1135 32.05 -20.76 25.67
C PRO A 1135 30.55 -20.70 25.39
N ILE A 1136 29.72 -21.04 26.38
CA ILE A 1136 28.25 -20.95 26.25
C ILE A 1136 27.71 -19.74 27.03
N PRO A 1137 26.60 -19.11 26.58
CA PRO A 1137 25.93 -18.04 27.32
C PRO A 1137 25.54 -18.46 28.74
N LYS A 1138 25.56 -17.50 29.67
CA LYS A 1138 25.11 -17.73 31.06
C LYS A 1138 23.62 -18.12 31.04
N GLY A 1139 23.30 -19.32 31.54
CA GLY A 1139 21.95 -19.89 31.51
C GLY A 1139 21.64 -20.78 30.31
N PHE A 1140 22.62 -21.09 29.45
CA PHE A 1140 22.46 -22.09 28.39
C PHE A 1140 22.08 -23.46 28.98
N PRO A 1141 21.12 -24.21 28.39
CA PRO A 1141 20.59 -25.46 28.95
C PRO A 1141 21.56 -26.65 28.77
N ALA A 1142 22.62 -26.66 29.57
CA ALA A 1142 23.61 -27.73 29.61
C ALA A 1142 24.23 -27.90 31.01
N ARG A 1143 24.48 -29.14 31.41
CA ARG A 1143 25.09 -29.50 32.70
C ARG A 1143 26.19 -30.54 32.56
N ILE A 1144 27.01 -30.64 33.61
CA ILE A 1144 27.99 -31.68 33.83
C ILE A 1144 27.51 -32.56 34.98
N ILE A 1145 27.53 -33.88 34.76
CA ILE A 1145 27.21 -34.90 35.75
C ILE A 1145 28.53 -35.44 36.30
N MET A 1146 28.74 -35.34 37.60
CA MET A 1146 29.95 -35.79 38.28
C MET A 1146 29.87 -37.27 38.68
N PRO A 1147 31.01 -37.94 38.94
CA PRO A 1147 31.04 -39.36 39.33
C PRO A 1147 30.31 -39.67 40.65
N ASP A 1148 30.21 -38.70 41.57
CA ASP A 1148 29.41 -38.79 42.80
C ASP A 1148 27.89 -38.72 42.53
N GLY A 1149 27.48 -38.31 41.33
CA GLY A 1149 26.10 -38.06 40.93
C GLY A 1149 25.63 -36.62 41.11
N THR A 1150 26.50 -35.69 41.54
CA THR A 1150 26.18 -34.26 41.62
C THR A 1150 26.18 -33.60 40.24
N PHE A 1151 25.56 -32.42 40.14
CA PHE A 1151 25.50 -31.63 38.91
C PHE A 1151 26.28 -30.31 39.06
N LYS A 1152 27.03 -29.93 38.02
CA LYS A 1152 27.57 -28.57 37.86
C LYS A 1152 27.04 -27.97 36.55
N ALA A 1153 26.97 -26.64 36.47
CA ALA A 1153 26.72 -25.96 35.21
C ALA A 1153 27.88 -26.23 34.22
N ALA A 1154 27.56 -26.43 32.94
CA ALA A 1154 28.57 -26.38 31.90
C ALA A 1154 29.00 -24.91 31.66
N THR A 1155 30.24 -24.70 31.23
CA THR A 1155 30.71 -23.36 30.80
C THR A 1155 31.06 -23.33 29.31
N HIS A 1156 31.28 -24.49 28.71
CA HIS A 1156 31.64 -24.64 27.30
C HIS A 1156 30.90 -25.84 26.67
N ILE A 1157 30.89 -25.89 25.34
CA ILE A 1157 30.60 -27.08 24.55
C ILE A 1157 31.85 -27.42 23.73
N ARG A 1158 32.26 -28.69 23.73
CA ARG A 1158 33.31 -29.18 22.83
C ARG A 1158 32.67 -29.68 21.55
N LEU A 1159 33.11 -29.15 20.41
CA LEU A 1159 32.79 -29.67 19.09
C LEU A 1159 33.94 -30.53 18.57
N VAL A 1160 33.64 -31.73 18.09
CA VAL A 1160 34.63 -32.64 17.50
C VAL A 1160 34.31 -32.82 16.01
N PRO A 1161 35.19 -32.46 15.06
CA PRO A 1161 34.92 -32.59 13.63
C PRO A 1161 34.84 -34.04 13.14
N GLY A 1162 34.22 -34.21 11.98
CA GLY A 1162 34.20 -35.40 11.14
C GLY A 1162 34.19 -34.99 9.65
N GLY A 1163 34.18 -35.98 8.75
CA GLY A 1163 34.31 -35.79 7.29
C GLY A 1163 33.10 -35.16 6.59
N GLY A 1164 32.62 -34.02 7.08
CA GLY A 1164 31.44 -33.30 6.59
C GLY A 1164 30.72 -32.42 7.63
N GLY A 1165 31.27 -32.24 8.83
CA GLY A 1165 30.63 -31.45 9.90
C GLY A 1165 31.11 -31.86 11.30
N VAL A 1166 30.26 -31.74 12.31
CA VAL A 1166 30.55 -32.16 13.69
C VAL A 1166 30.20 -33.65 13.87
N LYS A 1167 31.20 -34.48 14.20
CA LYS A 1167 31.04 -35.92 14.50
C LYS A 1167 30.32 -36.15 15.83
N THR A 1168 30.68 -35.38 16.85
CA THR A 1168 30.00 -35.38 18.15
C THR A 1168 30.23 -34.05 18.87
N ALA A 1169 29.28 -33.64 19.71
CA ALA A 1169 29.44 -32.53 20.64
C ALA A 1169 29.07 -32.96 22.06
N TYR A 1170 29.63 -32.29 23.06
CA TYR A 1170 29.19 -32.45 24.45
C TYR A 1170 29.53 -31.21 25.30
N PRO A 1171 28.73 -30.90 26.33
CA PRO A 1171 29.07 -29.87 27.30
C PRO A 1171 30.30 -30.26 28.15
N LEU A 1172 31.09 -29.27 28.54
CA LEU A 1172 32.17 -29.43 29.52
C LEU A 1172 32.33 -28.18 30.41
N VAL A 1173 33.10 -28.36 31.48
CA VAL A 1173 33.96 -27.30 32.02
C VAL A 1173 35.38 -27.70 31.57
N PRO A 1174 36.12 -26.83 30.84
CA PRO A 1174 37.49 -27.11 30.41
C PRO A 1174 38.48 -27.34 31.55
#